data_AF-A0A5C9E1F0-F1
#
_entry.id   AF-A0A5C9E1F0-F1
#
_cell.length_a   1.000
_cell.length_b   1.000
_cell.length_c   1.000
_cell.angle_alpha   90.00
_cell.angle_beta   90.00
_cell.angle_gamma   90.00
#
_symmetry.space_group_name_H-M   'P 1'
#
loop_
_entity.id
_entity.type
_entity.pdbx_description
1 polymer ?
#
loop_
_entity_poly.entity_id
_entity_poly.type
_entity_poly.pdbx_seq_one_letter_code
_entity_poly.pdbx_strand_id
1 'polypeptide(L)'
;MRMIGVCLVILLALSSIPLVTSTGIKPQREPSQLAQKSSITRQWTISIVLVNYDDVIDDTVLLESFPTSRIFSTTKAYVEYEISYDIIEASESWENDFRTVMLTNSINGTGTGSALDETALEYQKTHPNEPQKIFYDRDGRSIDGYAVEDWLVENPAVDPPELGYVFYLLNFSEFDSDDHEIEHWFDYHPIDPDTGLKQEWFRLEWDNELNSGVKFQFAGIGGRGNIYVLDPSADQWYLQWARIWWGQVPYSNDYEHCIKDLEDKVSEIDLGSNSGREALSVYLADYMYDPISYLMFANQHQPTAYVKSGILQGIVFGMDVNDGVGIDSLQWVTDGEIQRAHLETLFPFIDWTVNIDFLDIEQFPEWETVFWDHADIVGGVTQVDGYAQFQDIYDTLRPSYVDDQPNQIEVFGVVFIKKMMEMYAGGRTFTGLGGGGQTVIWKSWERYYQSDGVTPKSGISNIQLHETMHAIGIGHTWSQYHYVGDFSYSPMGYFTMHNGTATFDQNWVQSTYLDQMEAEIVLDFEEYSEGILNDDLPKVIEARDRVEAAIANAQELYNKMDWIGCYDALSEAANWIKRMRYARIDQTPPIIDDWGTDPVNIDLQDFDVWVEATDTTSGIENVTIVVLTDNEEHRYLCELHGDSYTASIPTFPDAESLAIQAVVYDWGMNTAVTDWRVLYGTPDVPNSLIGMVEIVLIGLGVAGISIVVSIYFVKKNKL
;
A
#
# COMPACT_ATOMS: atom_id res chain seq x y z
N MET A 1 29.20 70.42 41.55
CA MET A 1 29.69 70.68 40.17
C MET A 1 31.05 70.03 40.06
N ARG A 2 31.15 68.76 39.63
CA ARG A 2 30.91 68.17 38.30
C ARG A 2 32.17 68.23 37.43
N MET A 3 32.52 67.06 36.88
CA MET A 3 33.58 66.76 35.91
C MET A 3 34.99 66.45 36.46
N ILE A 4 35.08 65.46 37.36
CA ILE A 4 36.11 64.42 37.29
C ILE A 4 35.37 63.09 37.47
N GLY A 5 34.86 62.53 36.38
CA GLY A 5 33.96 61.37 36.46
C GLY A 5 33.34 61.02 35.12
N VAL A 6 34.16 60.77 34.10
CA VAL A 6 33.70 60.11 32.85
C VAL A 6 34.75 59.15 32.25
N CYS A 7 36.05 59.27 32.54
CA CYS A 7 37.06 58.42 31.86
C CYS A 7 37.48 57.13 32.60
N LEU A 8 36.88 56.77 33.75
CA LEU A 8 37.20 55.53 34.48
C LEU A 8 36.04 54.53 34.62
N VAL A 9 34.93 54.75 33.89
CA VAL A 9 33.76 53.86 33.85
C VAL A 9 33.68 53.05 32.55
N ILE A 10 34.48 53.39 31.52
CA ILE A 10 34.44 52.69 30.22
C ILE A 10 35.49 51.56 30.13
N LEU A 11 36.45 51.48 31.07
CA LEU A 11 37.52 50.46 31.05
C LEU A 11 37.41 49.36 32.12
N LEU A 12 36.34 49.37 32.93
CA LEU A 12 36.00 48.29 33.88
C LEU A 12 34.67 47.58 33.54
N ALA A 13 34.10 47.86 32.37
CA ALA A 13 32.93 47.16 31.82
C ALA A 13 33.30 46.11 30.75
N LEU A 14 34.58 45.72 30.64
CA LEU A 14 35.08 44.74 29.65
C LEU A 14 35.75 43.50 30.26
N SER A 15 35.57 43.22 31.56
CA SER A 15 36.09 41.98 32.15
C SER A 15 35.24 41.49 33.32
N SER A 16 34.05 41.00 32.99
CA SER A 16 33.33 40.00 33.78
C SER A 16 32.33 39.31 32.86
N ILE A 17 32.85 38.38 32.05
CA ILE A 17 32.01 37.31 31.51
C ILE A 17 31.65 36.45 32.73
N PRO A 18 30.39 36.37 33.16
CA PRO A 18 30.00 35.27 34.03
C PRO A 18 30.21 33.99 33.22
N LEU A 19 31.02 33.07 33.76
CA LEU A 19 31.04 31.70 33.31
C LEU A 19 29.68 31.09 33.66
N VAL A 20 28.67 31.38 32.85
CA VAL A 20 27.43 30.61 32.83
C VAL A 20 27.81 29.32 32.15
N THR A 21 27.99 28.28 32.95
CA THR A 21 27.84 26.91 32.48
C THR A 21 26.50 26.84 31.78
N SER A 22 26.52 26.78 30.45
CA SER A 22 25.41 26.36 29.63
C SER A 22 25.09 24.92 30.02
N THR A 23 24.27 24.75 31.06
CA THR A 23 23.34 23.63 31.11
C THR A 23 22.51 23.74 29.84
N GLY A 24 22.72 22.80 28.92
CA GLY A 24 22.04 22.74 27.64
C GLY A 24 20.54 22.62 27.83
N ILE A 25 19.88 23.75 28.00
CA ILE A 25 18.46 23.89 27.72
C ILE A 25 18.42 24.10 26.22
N LYS A 26 18.07 23.04 25.48
CA LYS A 26 17.73 23.11 24.05
C LYS A 26 16.80 24.32 23.88
N PRO A 27 17.03 25.22 22.91
CA PRO A 27 16.06 26.26 22.62
C PRO A 27 14.73 25.55 22.36
N GLN A 28 13.78 25.80 23.24
CA GLN A 28 12.40 25.38 23.06
C GLN A 28 11.98 26.10 21.78
N ARG A 29 11.95 25.38 20.66
CA ARG A 29 11.29 25.83 19.44
C ARG A 29 9.92 26.30 19.90
N GLU A 30 9.65 27.60 19.73
CA GLU A 30 8.28 28.06 19.62
C GLU A 30 7.56 27.07 18.69
N PRO A 31 6.33 26.61 19.01
CA PRO A 31 5.59 25.77 18.08
C PRO A 31 5.61 26.51 16.76
N SER A 32 6.19 25.88 15.73
CA SER A 32 5.99 26.34 14.36
C SER A 32 4.53 26.69 14.22
N GLN A 33 4.21 27.85 13.64
CA GLN A 33 2.87 28.09 13.11
C GLN A 33 2.37 26.76 12.54
N LEU A 34 1.28 26.22 13.11
CA LEU A 34 0.70 24.94 12.69
C LEU A 34 0.76 24.96 11.16
N ALA A 35 1.56 24.07 10.58
CA ALA A 35 1.71 24.00 9.14
C ALA A 35 0.29 23.99 8.56
N GLN A 36 -0.01 24.94 7.69
CA GLN A 36 -1.33 25.05 7.11
C GLN A 36 -1.60 23.75 6.36
N LYS A 37 -2.47 22.91 6.92
CA LYS A 37 -2.85 21.66 6.25
C LYS A 37 -3.76 22.02 5.08
N SER A 38 -3.44 21.54 3.89
CA SER A 38 -4.39 21.59 2.77
C SER A 38 -5.51 20.59 3.02
N SER A 39 -6.66 20.83 2.41
CA SER A 39 -7.80 19.89 2.46
C SER A 39 -7.97 19.28 1.08
N ILE A 40 -8.03 17.94 1.04
CA ILE A 40 -8.28 17.16 -0.17
C ILE A 40 -9.59 16.41 0.04
N THR A 41 -10.48 16.49 -0.95
CA THR A 41 -11.75 15.77 -0.96
C THR A 41 -11.81 14.88 -2.19
N ARG A 42 -12.14 13.60 -2.01
CA ARG A 42 -12.31 12.62 -3.09
C ARG A 42 -13.74 12.08 -3.07
N GLN A 43 -14.29 11.85 -4.27
CA GLN A 43 -15.63 11.32 -4.47
C GLN A 43 -15.52 9.84 -4.82
N TRP A 44 -15.78 8.97 -3.86
CA TRP A 44 -15.78 7.54 -4.06
C TRP A 44 -17.20 7.02 -4.30
N THR A 45 -17.32 5.96 -5.09
CA THR A 45 -18.60 5.30 -5.36
C THR A 45 -18.52 3.81 -5.06
N ILE A 46 -19.54 3.25 -4.42
CA ILE A 46 -19.75 1.79 -4.38
C ILE A 46 -20.98 1.46 -5.22
N SER A 47 -20.80 0.70 -6.29
CA SER A 47 -21.90 0.14 -7.06
C SER A 47 -22.31 -1.20 -6.44
N ILE A 48 -23.44 -1.23 -5.76
CA ILE A 48 -24.05 -2.42 -5.17
C ILE A 48 -24.94 -3.09 -6.23
N VAL A 49 -24.53 -4.26 -6.68
CA VAL A 49 -25.26 -5.08 -7.64
C VAL A 49 -26.03 -6.16 -6.88
N LEU A 50 -27.35 -6.06 -6.91
CA LEU A 50 -28.27 -7.08 -6.41
C LEU A 50 -28.41 -8.16 -7.48
N VAL A 51 -28.22 -9.42 -7.08
CA VAL A 51 -28.30 -10.58 -7.97
C VAL A 51 -29.32 -11.55 -7.41
N ASN A 52 -30.40 -11.80 -8.17
CA ASN A 52 -31.47 -12.74 -7.83
C ASN A 52 -32.31 -12.36 -6.59
N TYR A 53 -32.67 -11.08 -6.42
CA TYR A 53 -33.50 -10.58 -5.31
C TYR A 53 -34.93 -10.14 -5.70
N ASP A 54 -35.35 -10.25 -6.98
CA ASP A 54 -36.74 -10.09 -7.45
C ASP A 54 -37.53 -8.87 -6.85
N ASP A 55 -36.91 -7.69 -6.75
CA ASP A 55 -37.51 -6.45 -6.20
C ASP A 55 -38.06 -6.57 -4.75
N VAL A 56 -37.45 -7.43 -3.91
CA VAL A 56 -37.86 -7.61 -2.50
C VAL A 56 -37.09 -6.75 -1.50
N ILE A 57 -36.10 -5.99 -1.96
CA ILE A 57 -35.23 -5.13 -1.14
C ILE A 57 -35.80 -3.71 -1.03
N ASP A 58 -35.65 -3.10 0.15
CA ASP A 58 -35.88 -1.67 0.36
C ASP A 58 -34.52 -0.95 0.36
N ASP A 59 -34.19 -0.32 -0.77
CA ASP A 59 -32.95 0.41 -1.00
C ASP A 59 -32.64 1.46 0.08
N THR A 60 -33.67 2.12 0.61
CA THR A 60 -33.46 3.18 1.60
C THR A 60 -33.00 2.58 2.92
N VAL A 61 -33.60 1.45 3.32
CA VAL A 61 -33.25 0.71 4.52
C VAL A 61 -31.88 0.06 4.37
N LEU A 62 -31.58 -0.50 3.20
CA LEU A 62 -30.30 -1.16 2.93
C LEU A 62 -29.11 -0.20 3.12
N LEU A 63 -29.24 1.05 2.65
CA LEU A 63 -28.15 2.03 2.68
C LEU A 63 -28.05 2.84 3.98
N GLU A 64 -29.07 2.80 4.86
CA GLU A 64 -29.20 3.72 6.01
C GLU A 64 -28.01 3.65 6.98
N SER A 65 -27.39 2.47 7.13
CA SER A 65 -26.29 2.24 8.07
C SER A 65 -24.90 2.50 7.48
N PHE A 66 -24.78 2.70 6.16
CA PHE A 66 -23.50 2.79 5.48
C PHE A 66 -22.85 4.18 5.66
N PRO A 67 -21.50 4.24 5.78
CA PRO A 67 -20.81 5.51 5.97
C PRO A 67 -20.89 6.39 4.71
N THR A 68 -21.31 7.64 4.85
CA THR A 68 -21.33 8.60 3.73
C THR A 68 -20.05 9.41 3.60
N SER A 69 -19.18 9.38 4.62
CA SER A 69 -17.83 9.95 4.51
C SER A 69 -16.85 9.34 5.51
N ARG A 70 -15.56 9.51 5.20
CA ARG A 70 -14.44 9.22 6.10
C ARG A 70 -13.44 10.38 6.04
N ILE A 71 -12.95 10.79 7.21
CA ILE A 71 -12.00 11.90 7.34
C ILE A 71 -10.74 11.41 8.03
N PHE A 72 -9.60 11.69 7.42
CA PHE A 72 -8.28 11.35 7.91
C PHE A 72 -7.46 12.62 8.08
N SER A 73 -6.67 12.66 9.14
CA SER A 73 -5.74 13.76 9.40
C SER A 73 -4.33 13.23 9.29
N THR A 74 -3.57 13.75 8.34
CA THR A 74 -2.15 13.45 8.16
C THR A 74 -1.31 14.57 8.75
N THR A 75 0.02 14.48 8.67
CA THR A 75 0.90 15.61 9.05
C THR A 75 0.73 16.81 8.12
N LYS A 76 0.34 16.59 6.86
CA LYS A 76 0.31 17.59 5.79
C LYS A 76 -1.09 18.01 5.33
N ALA A 77 -2.09 17.15 5.51
CA ALA A 77 -3.41 17.33 4.92
C ALA A 77 -4.54 16.87 5.86
N TYR A 78 -5.74 17.40 5.60
CA TYR A 78 -6.99 16.75 5.92
C TYR A 78 -7.53 16.11 4.65
N VAL A 79 -7.74 14.79 4.68
CA VAL A 79 -8.27 14.04 3.54
C VAL A 79 -9.69 13.59 3.89
N GLU A 80 -10.66 13.94 3.06
CA GLU A 80 -12.04 13.51 3.17
C GLU A 80 -12.42 12.66 1.96
N TYR A 81 -12.85 11.43 2.21
CA TYR A 81 -13.48 10.58 1.22
C TYR A 81 -14.99 10.70 1.41
N GLU A 82 -15.66 11.34 0.47
CA GLU A 82 -17.12 11.35 0.36
C GLU A 82 -17.54 10.09 -0.39
N ILE A 83 -18.47 9.33 0.19
CA ILE A 83 -18.84 8.00 -0.30
C ILE A 83 -20.28 8.04 -0.77
N SER A 84 -20.47 7.64 -2.02
CA SER A 84 -21.77 7.48 -2.66
C SER A 84 -22.05 6.01 -2.97
N TYR A 85 -23.33 5.66 -3.05
CA TYR A 85 -23.79 4.29 -3.27
C TYR A 85 -24.82 4.26 -4.39
N ASP A 86 -24.61 3.37 -5.36
CA ASP A 86 -25.56 3.09 -6.43
C ASP A 86 -26.10 1.66 -6.25
N ILE A 87 -27.42 1.49 -6.21
CA ILE A 87 -28.06 0.16 -6.19
C ILE A 87 -28.53 -0.18 -7.60
N ILE A 88 -28.14 -1.36 -8.07
CA ILE A 88 -28.38 -1.84 -9.43
C ILE A 88 -28.82 -3.30 -9.36
N GLU A 89 -29.90 -3.64 -10.05
CA GLU A 89 -30.31 -5.04 -10.24
C GLU A 89 -29.58 -5.62 -11.46
N ALA A 90 -29.00 -6.82 -11.32
CA ALA A 90 -28.39 -7.53 -12.44
C ALA A 90 -29.45 -7.94 -13.47
N SER A 91 -29.05 -7.99 -14.76
CA SER A 91 -29.96 -8.47 -15.80
C SER A 91 -30.10 -9.99 -15.75
N GLU A 92 -31.32 -10.52 -15.96
CA GLU A 92 -31.57 -11.97 -16.01
C GLU A 92 -30.59 -12.74 -16.93
N SER A 93 -30.19 -12.16 -18.06
CA SER A 93 -29.18 -12.79 -18.93
C SER A 93 -27.81 -12.90 -18.27
N TRP A 94 -27.37 -11.84 -17.59
CA TRP A 94 -26.10 -11.82 -16.88
C TRP A 94 -26.12 -12.78 -15.68
N GLU A 95 -27.22 -12.81 -14.93
CA GLU A 95 -27.39 -13.73 -13.80
C GLU A 95 -27.31 -15.19 -14.24
N ASN A 96 -27.91 -15.54 -15.38
CA ASN A 96 -27.84 -16.89 -15.94
C ASN A 96 -26.42 -17.27 -16.39
N ASP A 97 -25.69 -16.33 -16.98
CA ASP A 97 -24.28 -16.54 -17.34
C ASP A 97 -23.42 -16.72 -16.09
N PHE A 98 -23.62 -15.87 -15.07
CA PHE A 98 -22.90 -15.93 -13.80
C PHE A 98 -23.17 -17.25 -13.04
N ARG A 99 -24.44 -17.65 -12.94
CA ARG A 99 -24.86 -18.95 -12.41
C ARG A 99 -24.16 -20.10 -13.13
N THR A 100 -24.04 -20.03 -14.45
CA THR A 100 -23.34 -21.05 -15.25
C THR A 100 -21.85 -21.11 -14.91
N VAL A 101 -21.21 -19.97 -14.69
CA VAL A 101 -19.80 -19.88 -14.28
C VAL A 101 -19.59 -20.53 -12.90
N MET A 102 -20.43 -20.19 -11.91
CA MET A 102 -20.39 -20.79 -10.58
C MET A 102 -20.56 -22.31 -10.65
N LEU A 103 -21.56 -22.81 -11.40
CA LEU A 103 -21.81 -24.24 -11.55
C LEU A 103 -20.68 -24.97 -12.28
N THR A 104 -20.08 -24.34 -13.30
CA THR A 104 -19.00 -24.94 -14.09
C THR A 104 -17.69 -25.02 -13.31
N ASN A 105 -17.42 -24.04 -12.45
CA ASN A 105 -16.21 -23.96 -11.62
C ASN A 105 -16.48 -24.42 -10.18
N SER A 106 -17.25 -25.48 -10.01
CA SER A 106 -17.54 -26.02 -8.68
C SER A 106 -17.40 -27.53 -8.59
N ILE A 107 -17.10 -28.01 -7.39
CA ILE A 107 -17.06 -29.41 -7.03
C ILE A 107 -18.26 -29.68 -6.12
N ASN A 108 -19.20 -30.50 -6.60
CA ASN A 108 -20.34 -30.95 -5.81
C ASN A 108 -20.14 -32.40 -5.36
N GLY A 109 -20.37 -32.69 -4.08
CA GLY A 109 -20.28 -34.05 -3.57
C GLY A 109 -20.28 -34.16 -2.06
N THR A 110 -19.90 -35.34 -1.59
CA THR A 110 -19.84 -35.66 -0.16
C THR A 110 -18.51 -35.21 0.45
N GLY A 111 -18.53 -34.64 1.65
CA GLY A 111 -17.33 -34.20 2.36
C GLY A 111 -16.50 -33.16 1.61
N THR A 112 -17.16 -32.31 0.84
CA THR A 112 -16.55 -31.18 0.14
C THR A 112 -16.33 -29.99 1.08
N GLY A 113 -17.10 -29.90 2.19
CA GLY A 113 -17.08 -28.81 3.18
C GLY A 113 -16.82 -29.28 4.62
N SER A 114 -16.97 -28.38 5.60
CA SER A 114 -16.71 -28.61 7.02
C SER A 114 -17.76 -27.97 7.94
N ALA A 115 -18.59 -28.77 8.60
CA ALA A 115 -19.53 -28.30 9.61
C ALA A 115 -18.85 -28.10 10.97
N LEU A 116 -19.18 -26.99 11.65
CA LEU A 116 -18.74 -26.71 13.02
C LEU A 116 -19.65 -27.35 14.07
N ASP A 117 -19.05 -27.99 15.06
CA ASP A 117 -19.71 -28.42 16.30
C ASP A 117 -19.53 -27.35 17.38
N GLU A 118 -20.52 -26.46 17.48
CA GLU A 118 -20.53 -25.38 18.47
C GLU A 118 -20.41 -25.89 19.91
N THR A 119 -21.01 -27.05 20.22
CA THR A 119 -20.96 -27.61 21.58
C THR A 119 -19.55 -28.07 21.94
N ALA A 120 -18.87 -28.74 21.02
CA ALA A 120 -17.48 -29.13 21.19
C ALA A 120 -16.55 -27.90 21.30
N LEU A 121 -16.83 -26.84 20.52
CA LEU A 121 -16.07 -25.58 20.57
C LEU A 121 -16.24 -24.85 21.92
N GLU A 122 -17.46 -24.75 22.44
CA GLU A 122 -17.74 -24.18 23.76
C GLU A 122 -17.05 -24.97 24.89
N TYR A 123 -17.06 -26.30 24.79
CA TYR A 123 -16.32 -27.16 25.74
C TYR A 123 -14.83 -26.87 25.69
N GLN A 124 -14.24 -26.85 24.50
CA GLN A 124 -12.80 -26.61 24.34
C GLN A 124 -12.39 -25.22 24.84
N LYS A 125 -13.19 -24.18 24.57
CA LYS A 125 -12.95 -22.82 25.07
C LYS A 125 -12.88 -22.77 26.60
N THR A 126 -13.69 -23.56 27.29
CA THR A 126 -13.72 -23.62 28.77
C THR A 126 -12.69 -24.59 29.35
N HIS A 127 -12.16 -25.51 28.54
CA HIS A 127 -11.16 -26.51 28.90
C HIS A 127 -10.01 -26.49 27.87
N PRO A 128 -9.19 -25.42 27.81
CA PRO A 128 -8.20 -25.23 26.73
C PRO A 128 -7.15 -26.34 26.63
N ASN A 129 -6.95 -27.12 27.72
CA ASN A 129 -6.04 -28.25 27.76
C ASN A 129 -6.68 -29.59 27.31
N GLU A 130 -7.95 -29.58 26.89
CA GLU A 130 -8.71 -30.76 26.47
C GLU A 130 -9.23 -30.57 25.03
N PRO A 131 -8.34 -30.68 24.01
CA PRO A 131 -8.70 -30.46 22.62
C PRO A 131 -9.84 -31.36 22.16
N GLN A 132 -10.77 -30.82 21.37
CA GLN A 132 -11.95 -31.50 20.84
C GLN A 132 -11.88 -31.60 19.32
N LYS A 133 -12.58 -32.59 18.75
CA LYS A 133 -12.93 -32.57 17.33
C LYS A 133 -14.13 -31.63 17.17
N ILE A 134 -13.90 -30.46 16.59
CA ILE A 134 -14.91 -29.40 16.40
C ILE A 134 -15.37 -29.28 14.94
N PHE A 135 -14.66 -29.90 13.99
CA PHE A 135 -15.07 -29.92 12.58
C PHE A 135 -15.44 -31.32 12.09
N TYR A 136 -16.50 -31.41 11.30
CA TYR A 136 -17.00 -32.63 10.66
C TYR A 136 -17.25 -32.39 9.18
N ASP A 137 -17.14 -33.44 8.36
CA ASP A 137 -17.39 -33.34 6.92
C ASP A 137 -18.84 -32.86 6.65
N ARG A 138 -18.98 -31.93 5.70
CA ARG A 138 -20.26 -31.45 5.17
C ARG A 138 -20.37 -31.77 3.69
N ASP A 139 -21.57 -32.13 3.25
CA ASP A 139 -21.89 -32.38 1.85
C ASP A 139 -22.36 -31.07 1.19
N GLY A 140 -22.01 -30.87 -0.07
CA GLY A 140 -22.36 -29.62 -0.75
C GLY A 140 -21.49 -29.28 -1.95
N ARG A 141 -21.55 -28.02 -2.34
CA ARG A 141 -20.90 -27.44 -3.52
C ARG A 141 -19.84 -26.43 -3.11
N SER A 142 -18.58 -26.80 -3.31
CA SER A 142 -17.44 -25.88 -3.23
C SER A 142 -17.25 -25.16 -4.58
N ILE A 143 -17.42 -23.85 -4.60
CA ILE A 143 -17.29 -22.99 -5.78
C ILE A 143 -15.91 -22.32 -5.77
N ASP A 144 -15.15 -22.44 -6.86
CA ASP A 144 -13.81 -21.84 -6.98
C ASP A 144 -13.93 -20.30 -6.98
N GLY A 145 -13.55 -19.69 -5.86
CA GLY A 145 -13.66 -18.25 -5.68
C GLY A 145 -12.74 -17.46 -6.62
N TYR A 146 -11.58 -17.99 -7.00
CA TYR A 146 -10.68 -17.30 -7.92
C TYR A 146 -11.26 -17.26 -9.34
N ALA A 147 -11.85 -18.36 -9.79
CA ALA A 147 -12.49 -18.40 -11.10
C ALA A 147 -13.71 -17.46 -11.18
N VAL A 148 -14.47 -17.36 -10.09
CA VAL A 148 -15.62 -16.44 -9.98
C VAL A 148 -15.16 -14.98 -10.00
N GLU A 149 -14.15 -14.63 -9.20
CA GLU A 149 -13.63 -13.26 -9.14
C GLU A 149 -13.03 -12.82 -10.48
N ASP A 150 -12.19 -13.67 -11.10
CA ASP A 150 -11.57 -13.38 -12.40
C ASP A 150 -12.65 -13.15 -13.47
N TRP A 151 -13.74 -13.93 -13.47
CA TRP A 151 -14.84 -13.74 -14.42
C TRP A 151 -15.61 -12.43 -14.20
N LEU A 152 -15.85 -12.05 -12.94
CA LEU A 152 -16.55 -10.80 -12.59
C LEU A 152 -15.74 -9.55 -12.98
N VAL A 153 -14.42 -9.61 -12.90
CA VAL A 153 -13.54 -8.53 -13.39
C VAL A 153 -13.64 -8.40 -14.91
N GLU A 154 -13.72 -9.51 -15.64
CA GLU A 154 -13.81 -9.50 -17.11
C GLU A 154 -15.23 -9.21 -17.64
N ASN A 155 -16.26 -9.51 -16.85
CA ASN A 155 -17.68 -9.45 -17.26
C ASN A 155 -18.53 -8.74 -16.20
N PRO A 156 -18.24 -7.49 -15.83
CA PRO A 156 -18.95 -6.83 -14.75
C PRO A 156 -20.41 -6.57 -15.14
N ALA A 157 -21.33 -6.67 -14.18
CA ALA A 157 -22.76 -6.41 -14.43
C ALA A 157 -23.06 -4.93 -14.74
N VAL A 158 -22.18 -4.04 -14.28
CA VAL A 158 -22.20 -2.60 -14.49
C VAL A 158 -20.80 -2.12 -14.85
N ASP A 159 -20.68 -1.01 -15.57
CA ASP A 159 -19.41 -0.31 -15.71
C ASP A 159 -18.87 0.04 -14.32
N PRO A 160 -17.67 -0.45 -13.93
CA PRO A 160 -17.10 -0.13 -12.62
C PRO A 160 -16.92 1.38 -12.45
N PRO A 161 -17.14 1.95 -11.25
CA PRO A 161 -16.88 3.35 -11.00
C PRO A 161 -15.40 3.69 -11.25
N GLU A 162 -15.11 4.87 -11.79
CA GLU A 162 -13.72 5.28 -12.05
C GLU A 162 -12.88 5.29 -10.76
N LEU A 163 -13.47 5.80 -9.66
CA LEU A 163 -12.91 5.79 -8.31
C LEU A 163 -13.90 5.11 -7.36
N GLY A 164 -13.69 3.83 -7.09
CA GLY A 164 -14.69 3.06 -6.36
C GLY A 164 -14.53 1.55 -6.37
N TYR A 165 -15.61 0.90 -5.94
CA TYR A 165 -15.71 -0.55 -5.83
C TYR A 165 -17.03 -1.04 -6.41
N VAL A 166 -17.07 -2.30 -6.86
CA VAL A 166 -18.31 -3.01 -7.17
C VAL A 166 -18.57 -4.05 -6.09
N PHE A 167 -19.74 -4.00 -5.47
CA PHE A 167 -20.17 -4.94 -4.45
C PHE A 167 -21.30 -5.80 -5.02
N TYR A 168 -21.10 -7.10 -5.17
CA TYR A 168 -22.13 -8.03 -5.59
C TYR A 168 -22.79 -8.65 -4.36
N LEU A 169 -24.08 -8.39 -4.16
CA LEU A 169 -24.90 -9.07 -3.17
C LEU A 169 -25.70 -10.15 -3.87
N LEU A 170 -25.45 -11.40 -3.53
CA LEU A 170 -25.99 -12.57 -4.21
C LEU A 170 -27.08 -13.27 -3.41
N ASN A 171 -27.99 -13.92 -4.12
CA ASN A 171 -28.90 -14.91 -3.56
C ASN A 171 -28.88 -16.15 -4.46
N PHE A 172 -28.13 -17.18 -4.06
CA PHE A 172 -28.08 -18.47 -4.75
C PHE A 172 -28.62 -19.63 -3.90
N SER A 173 -29.57 -19.32 -3.03
CA SER A 173 -30.41 -20.26 -2.26
C SER A 173 -30.90 -21.48 -3.05
N GLU A 174 -31.05 -21.37 -4.37
CA GLU A 174 -31.40 -22.49 -5.25
C GLU A 174 -30.33 -23.58 -5.37
N PHE A 175 -29.11 -23.35 -4.88
CA PHE A 175 -28.03 -24.34 -4.82
C PHE A 175 -28.12 -25.24 -3.58
N ASP A 176 -28.90 -24.83 -2.59
CA ASP A 176 -29.02 -25.47 -1.29
C ASP A 176 -30.27 -26.36 -1.22
N SER A 177 -30.34 -27.21 -0.20
CA SER A 177 -31.53 -27.98 0.12
C SER A 177 -32.32 -27.37 1.27
N ASP A 178 -33.66 -27.42 1.20
CA ASP A 178 -34.57 -26.87 2.22
C ASP A 178 -34.30 -27.37 3.66
N ASP A 179 -33.57 -28.47 3.83
CA ASP A 179 -33.22 -29.10 5.10
C ASP A 179 -31.75 -28.92 5.51
N HIS A 180 -30.98 -28.11 4.77
CA HIS A 180 -29.57 -27.83 5.02
C HIS A 180 -28.67 -29.08 5.00
N GLU A 181 -29.10 -30.17 4.34
CA GLU A 181 -28.26 -31.35 4.10
C GLU A 181 -27.23 -31.11 2.98
N ILE A 182 -27.51 -30.18 2.07
CA ILE A 182 -26.64 -29.78 0.96
C ILE A 182 -26.57 -28.25 0.95
N GLU A 183 -25.36 -27.70 1.05
CA GLU A 183 -25.11 -26.25 0.93
C GLU A 183 -24.14 -25.93 -0.20
N HIS A 184 -24.01 -24.65 -0.52
CA HIS A 184 -22.93 -24.10 -1.32
C HIS A 184 -22.06 -23.12 -0.53
N TRP A 185 -20.85 -22.90 -1.01
CA TRP A 185 -19.91 -21.90 -0.49
C TRP A 185 -18.85 -21.57 -1.53
N PHE A 186 -18.15 -20.47 -1.32
CA PHE A 186 -16.92 -20.18 -2.06
C PHE A 186 -15.70 -20.80 -1.36
N ASP A 187 -14.71 -21.19 -2.14
CA ASP A 187 -13.44 -21.75 -1.69
C ASP A 187 -12.31 -20.95 -2.34
N TYR A 188 -11.53 -20.27 -1.51
CA TYR A 188 -10.18 -19.91 -1.90
C TYR A 188 -9.23 -20.99 -1.41
N HIS A 189 -8.31 -21.39 -2.28
CA HIS A 189 -7.30 -22.41 -1.98
C HIS A 189 -5.92 -21.76 -1.72
N PRO A 190 -5.71 -21.09 -0.57
CA PRO A 190 -4.46 -20.41 -0.24
C PRO A 190 -3.28 -21.37 -0.23
N ILE A 191 -2.13 -20.88 -0.70
CA ILE A 191 -0.87 -21.61 -0.77
C ILE A 191 0.13 -20.91 0.13
N ASP A 192 0.61 -21.61 1.15
CA ASP A 192 1.65 -21.10 2.04
C ASP A 192 2.90 -20.72 1.21
N PRO A 193 3.37 -19.45 1.30
CA PRO A 193 4.36 -18.92 0.37
C PRO A 193 5.76 -19.52 0.64
N ASP A 194 6.00 -19.97 1.87
CA ASP A 194 7.26 -20.52 2.32
C ASP A 194 7.44 -21.99 1.89
N THR A 195 6.35 -22.78 1.89
CA THR A 195 6.39 -24.21 1.54
C THR A 195 5.85 -24.52 0.14
N GLY A 196 5.04 -23.64 -0.45
CA GLY A 196 4.31 -23.89 -1.70
C GLY A 196 3.17 -24.91 -1.55
N LEU A 197 2.79 -25.28 -0.32
CA LEU A 197 1.73 -26.24 -0.03
C LEU A 197 0.39 -25.53 0.19
N LYS A 198 -0.70 -26.20 -0.17
CA LYS A 198 -2.05 -25.74 0.18
C LYS A 198 -2.21 -25.68 1.70
N GLN A 199 -2.81 -24.60 2.20
CA GLN A 199 -3.18 -24.51 3.60
C GLN A 199 -4.51 -25.25 3.81
N GLU A 200 -4.43 -26.45 4.40
CA GLU A 200 -5.58 -27.30 4.73
C GLU A 200 -5.77 -27.45 6.25
N TRP A 201 -5.34 -26.44 6.99
CA TRP A 201 -5.37 -26.41 8.45
C TRP A 201 -5.86 -25.04 8.91
N PHE A 202 -6.83 -25.03 9.83
CA PHE A 202 -7.25 -23.78 10.46
C PHE A 202 -6.45 -23.54 11.74
N ARG A 203 -5.99 -22.31 11.92
CA ARG A 203 -5.26 -21.91 13.13
C ARG A 203 -6.19 -21.89 14.32
N LEU A 204 -6.15 -22.98 15.07
CA LEU A 204 -6.41 -22.92 16.50
C LEU A 204 -5.08 -22.59 17.19
N GLU A 205 -5.12 -21.80 18.26
CA GLU A 205 -3.96 -21.53 19.13
C GLU A 205 -3.26 -22.83 19.60
N TRP A 206 -3.96 -23.97 19.48
CA TRP A 206 -3.62 -25.33 19.89
C TRP A 206 -3.82 -26.35 18.77
N ASP A 207 -3.53 -25.96 17.53
CA ASP A 207 -3.54 -26.82 16.34
C ASP A 207 -3.26 -28.29 16.70
N ASN A 208 -4.24 -29.14 16.46
CA ASN A 208 -4.22 -30.53 16.91
C ASN A 208 -4.79 -31.46 15.84
N GLU A 209 -4.35 -32.70 15.87
CA GLU A 209 -4.67 -33.70 14.84
C GLU A 209 -6.17 -34.02 14.73
N LEU A 210 -7.00 -33.67 15.73
CA LEU A 210 -8.45 -33.93 15.72
C LEU A 210 -9.19 -33.11 14.67
N ASN A 211 -8.61 -31.98 14.22
CA ASN A 211 -9.20 -31.05 13.26
C ASN A 211 -8.28 -30.87 12.05
N SER A 212 -7.76 -31.97 11.50
CA SER A 212 -7.00 -31.97 10.25
C SER A 212 -7.93 -31.92 9.04
N GLY A 213 -7.51 -31.23 7.97
CA GLY A 213 -8.23 -31.22 6.68
C GLY A 213 -9.46 -30.32 6.63
N VAL A 214 -9.53 -29.29 7.48
CA VAL A 214 -10.63 -28.31 7.51
C VAL A 214 -10.75 -27.63 6.14
N LYS A 215 -11.99 -27.54 5.63
CA LYS A 215 -12.33 -26.81 4.42
C LYS A 215 -12.82 -25.42 4.79
N PHE A 216 -12.22 -24.41 4.18
CA PHE A 216 -12.57 -23.02 4.40
C PHE A 216 -13.76 -22.68 3.52
N GLN A 217 -14.90 -22.48 4.16
CA GLN A 217 -16.15 -22.13 3.49
C GLN A 217 -16.37 -20.63 3.67
N PHE A 218 -16.47 -19.93 2.55
CA PHE A 218 -16.59 -18.49 2.52
C PHE A 218 -17.97 -18.13 1.99
N ALA A 219 -18.65 -17.22 2.70
CA ALA A 219 -19.87 -16.58 2.20
C ALA A 219 -19.55 -15.37 1.30
N GLY A 220 -18.30 -14.90 1.27
CA GLY A 220 -17.88 -13.81 0.42
C GLY A 220 -16.49 -14.04 -0.18
N ILE A 221 -16.18 -13.30 -1.24
CA ILE A 221 -14.87 -13.32 -1.90
C ILE A 221 -14.57 -11.96 -2.49
N GLY A 222 -13.32 -11.54 -2.46
CA GLY A 222 -12.84 -10.37 -3.20
C GLY A 222 -11.39 -10.04 -2.90
N GLY A 223 -10.87 -8.98 -3.52
CA GLY A 223 -9.55 -8.43 -3.24
C GLY A 223 -8.48 -8.73 -4.28
N ARG A 224 -8.78 -9.49 -5.33
CA ARG A 224 -7.93 -9.57 -6.55
C ARG A 224 -8.32 -8.50 -7.57
N GLY A 225 -9.56 -8.04 -7.55
CA GLY A 225 -10.03 -6.84 -8.26
C GLY A 225 -10.62 -5.81 -7.29
N ASN A 226 -11.07 -4.65 -7.79
CA ASN A 226 -11.85 -3.68 -7.00
C ASN A 226 -13.31 -4.13 -6.83
N ILE A 227 -13.49 -5.43 -6.57
CA ILE A 227 -14.78 -6.09 -6.44
C ILE A 227 -14.84 -6.90 -5.16
N TYR A 228 -16.04 -7.00 -4.60
CA TYR A 228 -16.34 -7.88 -3.49
C TYR A 228 -17.68 -8.57 -3.75
N VAL A 229 -17.77 -9.85 -3.43
CA VAL A 229 -18.96 -10.66 -3.54
C VAL A 229 -19.34 -11.08 -2.13
N LEU A 230 -20.62 -10.97 -1.81
CA LEU A 230 -21.22 -11.53 -0.62
C LEU A 230 -22.47 -12.30 -1.03
N ASP A 231 -22.52 -13.57 -0.66
CA ASP A 231 -23.69 -14.43 -0.80
C ASP A 231 -24.19 -14.83 0.60
N PRO A 232 -25.21 -14.16 1.13
CA PRO A 232 -25.78 -14.51 2.42
C PRO A 232 -26.44 -15.90 2.47
N SER A 233 -26.70 -16.56 1.33
CA SER A 233 -27.15 -17.96 1.29
C SER A 233 -26.01 -18.97 1.37
N ALA A 234 -24.76 -18.56 1.12
CA ALA A 234 -23.63 -19.47 1.20
C ALA A 234 -23.30 -19.85 2.66
N ASP A 235 -23.09 -21.15 2.88
CA ASP A 235 -22.68 -21.68 4.18
C ASP A 235 -21.29 -21.17 4.56
N GLN A 236 -21.16 -20.76 5.82
CA GLN A 236 -19.88 -20.43 6.43
C GLN A 236 -19.92 -20.78 7.92
N TRP A 237 -18.86 -21.43 8.39
CA TRP A 237 -18.72 -21.74 9.81
C TRP A 237 -17.92 -20.68 10.59
N TYR A 238 -17.24 -19.77 9.89
CA TYR A 238 -16.27 -18.85 10.50
C TYR A 238 -16.92 -17.86 11.47
N LEU A 239 -18.05 -17.25 11.10
CA LEU A 239 -18.74 -16.28 11.96
C LEU A 239 -19.26 -16.96 13.23
N GLN A 240 -19.77 -18.18 13.11
CA GLN A 240 -20.17 -19.01 14.26
C GLN A 240 -18.97 -19.33 15.16
N TRP A 241 -17.85 -19.73 14.55
CA TRP A 241 -16.60 -19.99 15.27
C TRP A 241 -16.08 -18.73 15.98
N ALA A 242 -15.99 -17.60 15.28
CA ALA A 242 -15.46 -16.34 15.80
C ALA A 242 -16.33 -15.80 16.94
N ARG A 243 -17.65 -15.91 16.78
CA ARG A 243 -18.65 -15.61 17.80
C ARG A 243 -18.38 -16.40 19.09
N ILE A 244 -18.22 -17.73 18.98
CA ILE A 244 -18.00 -18.57 20.16
C ILE A 244 -16.60 -18.39 20.71
N TRP A 245 -15.55 -18.44 19.88
CA TRP A 245 -14.17 -18.42 20.35
C TRP A 245 -13.79 -17.06 20.94
N TRP A 246 -14.09 -15.96 20.23
CA TRP A 246 -13.72 -14.60 20.67
C TRP A 246 -14.79 -13.85 21.45
N GLY A 247 -16.07 -14.26 21.35
CA GLY A 247 -17.17 -13.62 22.08
C GLY A 247 -17.21 -13.95 23.57
N GLN A 248 -18.20 -13.40 24.28
CA GLN A 248 -18.46 -13.70 25.70
C GLN A 248 -19.93 -14.09 25.89
N VAL A 249 -20.18 -15.07 26.75
CA VAL A 249 -21.55 -15.51 27.08
C VAL A 249 -22.27 -14.44 27.93
N PRO A 250 -23.55 -14.12 27.65
CA PRO A 250 -24.39 -14.64 26.58
C PRO A 250 -24.09 -13.99 25.21
N TYR A 251 -24.05 -14.81 24.17
CA TYR A 251 -23.92 -14.46 22.75
C TYR A 251 -25.16 -13.72 22.18
N SER A 252 -25.97 -13.09 23.04
CA SER A 252 -27.28 -12.53 22.69
C SER A 252 -27.23 -11.14 22.05
N ASN A 253 -26.04 -10.55 21.96
CA ASN A 253 -25.82 -9.27 21.28
C ASN A 253 -25.26 -9.47 19.86
N ASP A 254 -25.13 -10.71 19.40
CA ASP A 254 -24.53 -11.03 18.12
C ASP A 254 -25.55 -10.80 16.98
N TYR A 255 -25.04 -10.39 15.83
CA TYR A 255 -25.83 -10.18 14.64
C TYR A 255 -26.46 -11.48 14.14
N GLU A 256 -27.64 -11.40 13.54
CA GLU A 256 -28.38 -12.57 13.05
C GLU A 256 -27.58 -13.34 11.99
N HIS A 257 -26.82 -12.66 11.12
CA HIS A 257 -26.00 -13.28 10.09
C HIS A 257 -24.87 -14.15 10.64
N CYS A 258 -24.52 -14.03 11.93
CA CYS A 258 -23.56 -14.92 12.57
C CYS A 258 -24.11 -16.33 12.86
N ILE A 259 -25.42 -16.52 12.76
CA ILE A 259 -26.12 -17.77 13.11
C ILE A 259 -27.15 -18.25 12.11
N LYS A 260 -27.48 -17.43 11.10
CA LYS A 260 -28.51 -17.70 10.10
C LYS A 260 -27.98 -17.31 8.73
N ASP A 261 -28.14 -18.20 7.77
CA ASP A 261 -28.08 -17.88 6.36
C ASP A 261 -29.37 -17.15 5.90
N LEU A 262 -29.46 -16.90 4.59
CA LEU A 262 -30.56 -16.17 3.99
C LEU A 262 -31.87 -16.95 4.08
N GLU A 263 -31.84 -18.26 3.88
CA GLU A 263 -32.98 -19.18 3.88
C GLU A 263 -33.64 -19.19 5.25
N ASP A 264 -32.84 -19.34 6.30
CA ASP A 264 -33.26 -19.27 7.70
C ASP A 264 -34.01 -17.95 7.96
N LYS A 265 -33.42 -16.82 7.52
CA LYS A 265 -34.02 -15.51 7.71
C LYS A 265 -35.34 -15.36 6.96
N VAL A 266 -35.37 -15.77 5.69
CA VAL A 266 -36.54 -15.67 4.82
C VAL A 266 -37.69 -16.53 5.34
N SER A 267 -37.40 -17.69 5.95
CA SER A 267 -38.41 -18.59 6.53
C SER A 267 -39.22 -17.97 7.68
N GLU A 268 -38.68 -16.95 8.35
CA GLU A 268 -39.26 -16.30 9.52
C GLU A 268 -40.11 -15.05 9.19
N ILE A 269 -40.05 -14.56 7.95
CA ILE A 269 -40.62 -13.27 7.54
C ILE A 269 -41.62 -13.41 6.38
N ASP A 270 -42.54 -12.45 6.26
CA ASP A 270 -43.47 -12.35 5.12
C ASP A 270 -42.98 -11.29 4.13
N LEU A 271 -42.26 -11.72 3.08
CA LEU A 271 -41.74 -10.85 2.01
C LEU A 271 -42.84 -10.13 1.19
N GLY A 272 -44.10 -10.58 1.30
CA GLY A 272 -45.25 -9.89 0.73
C GLY A 272 -45.65 -8.63 1.51
N SER A 273 -45.11 -8.44 2.71
CA SER A 273 -45.36 -7.29 3.58
C SER A 273 -44.18 -6.32 3.61
N ASN A 274 -44.46 -5.01 3.76
CA ASN A 274 -43.39 -4.00 3.91
C ASN A 274 -42.47 -4.30 5.10
N SER A 275 -43.03 -4.77 6.22
CA SER A 275 -42.24 -5.13 7.40
C SER A 275 -41.31 -6.32 7.16
N GLY A 276 -41.70 -7.28 6.31
CA GLY A 276 -40.83 -8.39 5.96
C GLY A 276 -39.69 -7.94 5.06
N ARG A 277 -39.96 -7.09 4.07
CA ARG A 277 -38.93 -6.51 3.18
C ARG A 277 -37.94 -5.63 3.95
N GLU A 278 -38.43 -4.80 4.88
CA GLU A 278 -37.61 -4.01 5.78
C GLU A 278 -36.72 -4.91 6.65
N ALA A 279 -37.28 -5.98 7.25
CA ALA A 279 -36.52 -6.92 8.07
C ALA A 279 -35.43 -7.68 7.28
N LEU A 280 -35.70 -8.03 6.02
CA LEU A 280 -34.68 -8.59 5.12
C LEU A 280 -33.59 -7.57 4.81
N SER A 281 -33.98 -6.34 4.46
CA SER A 281 -33.04 -5.27 4.08
C SER A 281 -32.10 -4.90 5.25
N VAL A 282 -32.61 -4.89 6.48
CA VAL A 282 -31.78 -4.72 7.69
C VAL A 282 -30.78 -5.88 7.86
N TYR A 283 -31.23 -7.13 7.69
CA TYR A 283 -30.35 -8.29 7.79
C TYR A 283 -29.21 -8.23 6.76
N LEU A 284 -29.52 -7.88 5.51
CA LEU A 284 -28.53 -7.72 4.45
C LEU A 284 -27.60 -6.53 4.69
N ALA A 285 -28.13 -5.39 5.15
CA ALA A 285 -27.33 -4.22 5.50
C ALA A 285 -26.32 -4.52 6.60
N ASP A 286 -26.73 -5.25 7.64
CA ASP A 286 -25.82 -5.69 8.72
C ASP A 286 -24.71 -6.61 8.18
N TYR A 287 -25.03 -7.51 7.24
CA TYR A 287 -24.07 -8.41 6.63
C TYR A 287 -23.06 -7.66 5.73
N MET A 288 -23.54 -6.68 4.96
CA MET A 288 -22.73 -5.84 4.06
C MET A 288 -21.91 -4.77 4.79
N TYR A 289 -22.34 -4.34 5.97
CA TYR A 289 -21.69 -3.26 6.72
C TYR A 289 -20.22 -3.55 6.98
N ASP A 290 -19.90 -4.81 7.27
CA ASP A 290 -18.56 -5.29 7.57
C ASP A 290 -17.54 -5.03 6.45
N PRO A 291 -17.70 -5.61 5.25
CA PRO A 291 -16.78 -5.34 4.14
C PRO A 291 -16.77 -3.86 3.74
N ILE A 292 -17.89 -3.13 3.84
CA ILE A 292 -17.89 -1.69 3.52
C ILE A 292 -17.06 -0.90 4.53
N SER A 293 -17.25 -1.13 5.83
CA SER A 293 -16.70 -0.28 6.89
C SER A 293 -15.31 -0.69 7.38
N TYR A 294 -14.90 -1.93 7.15
CA TYR A 294 -13.62 -2.46 7.62
C TYR A 294 -12.67 -2.91 6.51
N LEU A 295 -13.18 -3.16 5.29
CA LEU A 295 -12.34 -3.55 4.14
C LEU A 295 -12.25 -2.42 3.10
N MET A 296 -13.36 -1.95 2.53
CA MET A 296 -13.37 -0.93 1.46
C MET A 296 -13.04 0.48 1.96
N PHE A 297 -13.64 0.88 3.09
CA PHE A 297 -13.45 2.19 3.73
C PHE A 297 -13.12 2.04 5.22
N ALA A 298 -12.03 1.32 5.47
CA ALA A 298 -11.57 0.92 6.78
C ALA A 298 -11.46 2.09 7.76
N ASN A 299 -12.14 1.99 8.89
CA ASN A 299 -12.10 2.99 9.96
C ASN A 299 -10.93 2.82 10.96
N GLN A 300 -10.22 1.70 10.88
CA GLN A 300 -9.11 1.35 11.78
C GLN A 300 -7.74 1.69 11.19
N HIS A 301 -7.66 1.94 9.89
CA HIS A 301 -6.40 2.19 9.21
C HIS A 301 -5.90 3.63 9.46
N GLN A 302 -4.59 3.78 9.54
CA GLN A 302 -3.91 5.07 9.53
C GLN A 302 -3.52 5.44 8.09
N PRO A 303 -3.53 6.73 7.73
CA PRO A 303 -3.06 7.18 6.43
C PRO A 303 -1.55 6.95 6.30
N THR A 304 -1.11 6.45 5.14
CA THR A 304 0.29 6.12 4.87
C THR A 304 1.16 7.37 4.79
N ALA A 305 2.30 7.41 5.49
CA ALA A 305 3.23 8.55 5.38
C ALA A 305 3.82 8.73 3.96
N TYR A 306 3.87 9.98 3.47
CA TYR A 306 4.59 10.32 2.25
C TYR A 306 6.12 10.36 2.49
N VAL A 307 6.81 9.28 2.07
CA VAL A 307 8.26 9.07 2.21
C VAL A 307 8.87 8.50 0.92
N LYS A 308 10.20 8.50 0.79
CA LYS A 308 10.89 8.05 -0.45
C LYS A 308 11.44 6.62 -0.39
N SER A 309 11.64 6.09 0.80
CA SER A 309 12.23 4.76 1.00
C SER A 309 11.56 4.03 2.15
N GLY A 310 11.78 2.72 2.20
CA GLY A 310 11.35 1.84 3.27
C GLY A 310 12.45 0.87 3.67
N ILE A 311 12.52 0.51 4.95
CA ILE A 311 13.37 -0.59 5.44
C ILE A 311 12.57 -1.57 6.27
N LEU A 312 12.76 -2.86 5.98
CA LEU A 312 12.37 -3.95 6.86
C LEU A 312 13.64 -4.67 7.31
N GLN A 313 13.95 -4.57 8.61
CA GLN A 313 15.02 -5.33 9.24
C GLN A 313 14.40 -6.42 10.11
N GLY A 314 14.54 -7.68 9.69
CA GLY A 314 14.02 -8.86 10.38
C GLY A 314 15.12 -9.67 11.05
N ILE A 315 14.83 -10.23 12.22
CA ILE A 315 15.68 -11.21 12.91
C ILE A 315 14.85 -12.43 13.28
N VAL A 316 15.33 -13.62 12.95
CA VAL A 316 14.74 -14.91 13.33
C VAL A 316 15.67 -15.61 14.31
N PHE A 317 15.26 -15.70 15.57
CA PHE A 317 16.00 -16.39 16.62
C PHE A 317 15.58 -17.85 16.76
N GLY A 318 16.54 -18.75 16.58
CA GLY A 318 16.45 -20.11 17.10
C GLY A 318 16.78 -20.13 18.59
N MET A 319 15.83 -20.54 19.43
CA MET A 319 15.97 -20.50 20.89
C MET A 319 16.57 -21.78 21.49
N ASP A 320 16.38 -22.91 20.80
CA ASP A 320 16.70 -24.25 21.29
C ASP A 320 17.70 -24.95 20.35
N VAL A 321 18.72 -24.20 19.89
CA VAL A 321 19.72 -24.66 18.89
C VAL A 321 20.46 -25.90 19.41
N ASN A 322 20.90 -25.86 20.68
CA ASN A 322 21.56 -27.00 21.34
C ASN A 322 20.64 -28.22 21.52
N ASP A 323 19.31 -28.01 21.51
CA ASP A 323 18.30 -29.06 21.60
C ASP A 323 17.76 -29.48 20.22
N GLY A 324 18.46 -29.11 19.15
CA GLY A 324 18.24 -29.59 17.78
C GLY A 324 17.44 -28.67 16.86
N VAL A 325 17.10 -27.45 17.28
CA VAL A 325 16.49 -26.41 16.42
C VAL A 325 17.60 -25.63 15.71
N GLY A 326 18.34 -26.29 14.82
CA GLY A 326 19.47 -25.66 14.13
C GLY A 326 19.05 -24.48 13.26
N ILE A 327 19.85 -23.42 13.20
CA ILE A 327 19.57 -22.21 12.41
C ILE A 327 19.33 -22.53 10.92
N ASP A 328 20.14 -23.41 10.33
CA ASP A 328 19.96 -23.85 8.95
C ASP A 328 18.60 -24.52 8.71
N SER A 329 18.01 -25.16 9.74
CA SER A 329 16.69 -25.78 9.64
C SER A 329 15.54 -24.77 9.64
N LEU A 330 15.82 -23.50 9.93
CA LEU A 330 14.84 -22.41 9.99
C LEU A 330 14.89 -21.50 8.75
N GLN A 331 15.91 -21.58 7.90
CA GLN A 331 16.08 -20.66 6.77
C GLN A 331 14.93 -20.69 5.75
N TRP A 332 14.12 -21.75 5.75
CA TRP A 332 12.95 -21.84 4.87
C TRP A 332 11.72 -21.12 5.43
N VAL A 333 11.69 -20.76 6.72
CA VAL A 333 10.45 -20.29 7.37
C VAL A 333 10.01 -18.90 6.94
N THR A 334 10.91 -18.11 6.35
CA THR A 334 10.64 -16.79 5.77
C THR A 334 11.76 -16.41 4.83
N ASP A 335 11.48 -15.51 3.90
CA ASP A 335 12.44 -15.05 2.91
C ASP A 335 12.33 -13.53 2.66
N GLY A 336 13.48 -12.87 2.56
CA GLY A 336 13.54 -11.42 2.38
C GLY A 336 13.02 -10.95 1.01
N GLU A 337 13.17 -11.76 -0.04
CA GLU A 337 12.64 -11.46 -1.37
C GLU A 337 11.12 -11.55 -1.37
N ILE A 338 10.53 -12.54 -0.66
CA ILE A 338 9.07 -12.65 -0.48
C ILE A 338 8.51 -11.42 0.24
N GLN A 339 9.09 -11.05 1.39
CA GLN A 339 8.66 -9.86 2.14
C GLN A 339 8.79 -8.58 1.30
N ARG A 340 9.90 -8.44 0.56
CA ARG A 340 10.13 -7.31 -0.34
C ARG A 340 9.08 -7.24 -1.45
N ALA A 341 8.77 -8.35 -2.12
CA ALA A 341 7.80 -8.38 -3.20
C ALA A 341 6.39 -7.93 -2.73
N HIS A 342 5.97 -8.30 -1.52
CA HIS A 342 4.72 -7.82 -0.93
C HIS A 342 4.74 -6.32 -0.65
N LEU A 343 5.84 -5.82 -0.09
CA LEU A 343 6.00 -4.41 0.22
C LEU A 343 6.09 -3.53 -1.04
N GLU A 344 6.73 -4.01 -2.10
CA GLU A 344 6.76 -3.33 -3.41
C GLU A 344 5.40 -3.37 -4.12
N THR A 345 4.59 -4.40 -3.87
CA THR A 345 3.19 -4.45 -4.35
C THR A 345 2.31 -3.43 -3.63
N LEU A 346 2.46 -3.31 -2.30
CA LEU A 346 1.75 -2.31 -1.49
C LEU A 346 2.19 -0.89 -1.84
N PHE A 347 3.50 -0.66 -1.90
CA PHE A 347 4.12 0.66 -2.08
C PHE A 347 5.05 0.67 -3.29
N PRO A 348 4.50 0.74 -4.51
CA PRO A 348 5.32 0.70 -5.72
C PRO A 348 6.15 1.99 -5.92
N PHE A 349 5.93 3.02 -5.10
CA PHE A 349 6.58 4.34 -5.20
C PHE A 349 7.85 4.48 -4.36
N ILE A 350 8.14 3.51 -3.48
CA ILE A 350 9.22 3.62 -2.50
C ILE A 350 10.24 2.52 -2.69
N ASP A 351 11.50 2.89 -2.54
CA ASP A 351 12.61 1.93 -2.60
C ASP A 351 12.71 1.17 -1.28
N TRP A 352 12.48 -0.14 -1.32
CA TRP A 352 12.57 -1.02 -0.16
C TRP A 352 13.93 -1.69 -0.02
N THR A 353 14.50 -1.58 1.19
CA THR A 353 15.60 -2.43 1.64
C THR A 353 15.05 -3.46 2.63
N VAL A 354 15.20 -4.75 2.33
CA VAL A 354 14.74 -5.83 3.20
C VAL A 354 15.90 -6.74 3.55
N ASN A 355 16.17 -6.91 4.84
CA ASN A 355 17.18 -7.81 5.35
C ASN A 355 16.55 -8.74 6.41
N ILE A 356 16.81 -10.03 6.32
CA ILE A 356 16.38 -11.01 7.32
C ILE A 356 17.59 -11.82 7.77
N ASP A 357 17.89 -11.77 9.05
CA ASP A 357 18.98 -12.52 9.67
C ASP A 357 18.45 -13.70 10.47
N PHE A 358 19.13 -14.85 10.40
CA PHE A 358 18.82 -16.04 11.18
C PHE A 358 19.92 -16.27 12.21
N LEU A 359 19.57 -16.19 13.50
CA LEU A 359 20.54 -16.10 14.60
C LEU A 359 20.24 -17.11 15.71
N ASP A 360 21.29 -17.55 16.39
CA ASP A 360 21.23 -18.35 17.61
C ASP A 360 21.19 -17.41 18.82
N ILE A 361 20.11 -17.44 19.60
CA ILE A 361 19.91 -16.47 20.68
C ILE A 361 21.00 -16.56 21.76
N GLU A 362 21.60 -17.74 21.98
CA GLU A 362 22.65 -17.93 22.99
C GLU A 362 23.91 -17.09 22.69
N GLN A 363 24.06 -16.63 21.44
CA GLN A 363 25.17 -15.77 21.02
C GLN A 363 24.89 -14.28 21.26
N PHE A 364 23.67 -13.94 21.70
CA PHE A 364 23.19 -12.58 21.94
C PHE A 364 22.57 -12.45 23.35
N PRO A 365 23.41 -12.36 24.41
CA PRO A 365 22.94 -12.41 25.80
C PRO A 365 21.92 -11.34 26.19
N GLU A 366 21.96 -10.16 25.55
CA GLU A 366 20.98 -9.10 25.74
C GLU A 366 19.58 -9.51 25.27
N TRP A 367 19.49 -10.19 24.12
CA TRP A 367 18.24 -10.72 23.59
C TRP A 367 17.71 -11.86 24.45
N GLU A 368 18.60 -12.77 24.87
CA GLU A 368 18.24 -13.87 25.76
C GLU A 368 17.70 -13.34 27.10
N THR A 369 18.32 -12.30 27.66
CA THR A 369 17.88 -11.67 28.91
C THR A 369 16.49 -11.07 28.74
N VAL A 370 16.26 -10.25 27.71
CA VAL A 370 14.94 -9.65 27.45
C VAL A 370 13.88 -10.74 27.24
N PHE A 371 14.19 -11.84 26.56
CA PHE A 371 13.24 -12.95 26.42
C PHE A 371 12.84 -13.54 27.77
N TRP A 372 13.80 -13.88 28.62
CA TRP A 372 13.51 -14.54 29.90
C TRP A 372 13.01 -13.59 31.00
N ASP A 373 13.23 -12.28 30.89
CA ASP A 373 12.62 -11.29 31.79
C ASP A 373 11.09 -11.21 31.64
N HIS A 374 10.56 -11.64 30.49
CA HIS A 374 9.13 -11.63 30.15
C HIS A 374 8.56 -13.02 29.86
N ALA A 375 9.26 -14.09 30.23
CA ALA A 375 8.80 -15.45 29.99
C ALA A 375 9.00 -16.37 31.21
N ASP A 376 8.00 -17.21 31.47
CA ASP A 376 8.02 -18.20 32.55
C ASP A 376 7.74 -19.61 32.01
N ILE A 377 8.24 -20.64 32.70
CA ILE A 377 7.91 -22.03 32.36
C ILE A 377 6.80 -22.53 33.29
N VAL A 378 5.62 -22.77 32.72
CA VAL A 378 4.44 -23.26 33.43
C VAL A 378 3.99 -24.59 32.81
N GLY A 379 4.00 -25.66 33.60
CA GLY A 379 3.58 -26.98 33.11
C GLY A 379 4.45 -27.55 31.98
N GLY A 380 5.67 -27.04 31.79
CA GLY A 380 6.56 -27.44 30.69
C GLY A 380 6.37 -26.64 29.40
N VAL A 381 5.46 -25.66 29.39
CA VAL A 381 5.28 -24.68 28.30
C VAL A 381 5.96 -23.37 28.71
N THR A 382 6.70 -22.78 27.79
CA THR A 382 7.23 -21.41 27.92
C THR A 382 6.10 -20.44 27.60
N GLN A 383 5.64 -19.71 28.61
CA GLN A 383 4.60 -18.70 28.50
C GLN A 383 5.25 -17.33 28.47
N VAL A 384 5.04 -16.59 27.38
CA VAL A 384 5.60 -15.26 27.17
C VAL A 384 4.53 -14.20 27.41
N ASP A 385 4.84 -13.15 28.18
CA ASP A 385 4.04 -11.92 28.22
C ASP A 385 4.36 -11.08 26.97
N GLY A 386 3.52 -11.23 25.95
CA GLY A 386 3.73 -10.61 24.65
C GLY A 386 3.74 -9.09 24.70
N TYR A 387 2.89 -8.46 25.51
CA TYR A 387 2.83 -6.99 25.60
C TYR A 387 4.06 -6.43 26.31
N ALA A 388 4.47 -7.06 27.42
CA ALA A 388 5.63 -6.59 28.16
C ALA A 388 6.91 -6.74 27.31
N GLN A 389 7.09 -7.89 26.66
CA GLN A 389 8.27 -8.11 25.83
C GLN A 389 8.26 -7.23 24.56
N PHE A 390 7.12 -7.06 23.89
CA PHE A 390 7.01 -6.17 22.72
C PHE A 390 7.45 -4.74 23.08
N GLN A 391 6.98 -4.21 24.21
CA GLN A 391 7.35 -2.87 24.67
C GLN A 391 8.83 -2.77 25.04
N ASP A 392 9.39 -3.77 25.72
CA ASP A 392 10.79 -3.76 26.14
C ASP A 392 11.74 -3.83 24.94
N ILE A 393 11.44 -4.67 23.94
CA ILE A 393 12.18 -4.71 22.67
C ILE A 393 12.16 -3.34 21.98
N TYR A 394 10.98 -2.70 21.93
CA TYR A 394 10.81 -1.39 21.30
C TYR A 394 11.67 -0.31 21.97
N ASP A 395 11.68 -0.28 23.31
CA ASP A 395 12.37 0.75 24.07
C ASP A 395 13.88 0.52 24.19
N THR A 396 14.35 -0.74 24.15
CA THR A 396 15.73 -1.09 24.51
C THR A 396 16.57 -1.69 23.39
N LEU A 397 15.98 -2.50 22.51
CA LEU A 397 16.73 -3.26 21.50
C LEU A 397 16.57 -2.67 20.09
N ARG A 398 15.33 -2.35 19.68
CA ARG A 398 15.00 -1.77 18.36
C ARG A 398 15.91 -0.61 17.93
N PRO A 399 16.27 0.38 18.79
CA PRO A 399 17.11 1.50 18.38
C PRO A 399 18.53 1.14 17.92
N SER A 400 18.97 -0.11 18.11
CA SER A 400 20.27 -0.60 17.62
C SER A 400 20.22 -1.14 16.18
N TYR A 401 19.03 -1.30 15.61
CA TYR A 401 18.81 -1.97 14.32
C TYR A 401 18.14 -1.07 13.28
N VAL A 402 17.35 -0.09 13.73
CA VAL A 402 16.73 0.92 12.86
C VAL A 402 16.99 2.30 13.47
N ASP A 403 17.44 3.22 12.62
CA ASP A 403 17.62 4.63 12.97
C ASP A 403 16.32 5.37 12.66
N ASP A 404 15.68 6.03 13.63
CA ASP A 404 14.45 6.82 13.43
C ASP A 404 14.69 8.00 12.47
N GLN A 405 14.54 7.75 11.16
CA GLN A 405 14.70 8.71 10.09
C GLN A 405 13.33 9.25 9.65
N PRO A 406 13.12 10.57 9.65
CA PRO A 406 11.82 11.17 9.36
C PRO A 406 11.34 11.02 7.89
N ASN A 407 12.19 10.50 6.99
CA ASN A 407 11.95 10.43 5.55
C ASN A 407 11.83 8.99 5.03
N GLN A 408 11.60 8.02 5.91
CA GLN A 408 11.58 6.59 5.59
C GLN A 408 10.51 5.87 6.42
N ILE A 409 9.90 4.82 5.85
CA ILE A 409 9.14 3.84 6.62
C ILE A 409 10.11 2.83 7.23
N GLU A 410 10.02 2.59 8.53
CA GLU A 410 10.89 1.67 9.25
C GLU A 410 10.09 0.59 9.95
N VAL A 411 10.39 -0.66 9.63
CA VAL A 411 9.84 -1.83 10.31
C VAL A 411 10.98 -2.67 10.84
N PHE A 412 11.02 -2.82 12.16
CA PHE A 412 11.92 -3.74 12.85
C PHE A 412 11.14 -4.99 13.29
N GLY A 413 11.53 -6.16 12.80
CA GLY A 413 10.84 -7.40 13.07
C GLY A 413 11.70 -8.43 13.81
N VAL A 414 11.10 -9.14 14.76
CA VAL A 414 11.76 -10.24 15.48
C VAL A 414 10.85 -11.46 15.53
N VAL A 415 11.40 -12.63 15.25
CA VAL A 415 10.71 -13.91 15.37
C VAL A 415 11.46 -14.80 16.37
N PHE A 416 10.79 -15.22 17.43
CA PHE A 416 11.30 -16.23 18.36
C PHE A 416 10.74 -17.60 17.99
N ILE A 417 11.64 -18.57 17.77
CA ILE A 417 11.28 -19.96 17.50
C ILE A 417 11.84 -20.86 18.61
N LYS A 418 10.93 -21.37 19.43
CA LYS A 418 11.22 -22.21 20.60
C LYS A 418 10.29 -23.41 20.67
N LYS A 419 10.76 -24.54 21.19
CA LYS A 419 9.88 -25.68 21.50
C LYS A 419 8.92 -25.34 22.63
N MET A 420 7.69 -25.82 22.54
CA MET A 420 6.68 -25.70 23.61
C MET A 420 6.51 -24.25 24.11
N MET A 421 6.23 -23.32 23.19
CA MET A 421 6.10 -21.88 23.50
C MET A 421 4.76 -21.31 23.06
N GLU A 422 4.19 -20.46 23.91
CA GLU A 422 2.98 -19.70 23.68
C GLU A 422 3.16 -18.26 24.15
N MET A 423 2.59 -17.31 23.40
CA MET A 423 2.51 -15.92 23.81
C MET A 423 1.12 -15.59 24.31
N TYR A 424 1.04 -14.94 25.47
CA TYR A 424 -0.17 -14.37 26.01
C TYR A 424 -0.18 -12.85 25.84
N ALA A 425 -1.28 -12.32 25.31
CA ALA A 425 -1.57 -10.90 25.25
C ALA A 425 -3.06 -10.68 25.53
N GLY A 426 -3.39 -9.70 26.37
CA GLY A 426 -4.80 -9.38 26.67
C GLY A 426 -5.59 -10.52 27.30
N GLY A 427 -4.92 -11.46 27.96
CA GLY A 427 -5.54 -12.65 28.58
C GLY A 427 -5.91 -13.76 27.59
N ARG A 428 -5.40 -13.72 26.36
CA ARG A 428 -5.60 -14.74 25.31
C ARG A 428 -4.25 -15.14 24.72
N THR A 429 -4.23 -16.26 23.98
CA THR A 429 -3.04 -16.72 23.28
C THR A 429 -2.99 -16.12 21.87
N PHE A 430 -1.84 -15.59 21.46
CA PHE A 430 -1.62 -15.04 20.12
C PHE A 430 -0.31 -15.57 19.52
N THR A 431 0.01 -15.19 18.28
CA THR A 431 1.27 -15.61 17.60
C THR A 431 2.16 -14.44 17.24
N GLY A 432 1.61 -13.26 17.02
CA GLY A 432 2.37 -12.06 16.71
C GLY A 432 1.71 -10.82 17.30
N LEU A 433 2.49 -9.76 17.37
CA LEU A 433 2.06 -8.39 17.62
C LEU A 433 2.79 -7.47 16.64
N GLY A 434 2.07 -6.47 16.14
CA GLY A 434 2.56 -5.45 15.23
C GLY A 434 2.06 -4.07 15.62
N GLY A 435 2.87 -3.04 15.34
CA GLY A 435 2.52 -1.64 15.59
C GLY A 435 3.72 -0.75 15.80
N GLY A 436 3.59 0.53 15.46
CA GLY A 436 4.63 1.54 15.70
C GLY A 436 5.97 1.26 15.01
N GLY A 437 5.97 0.66 13.81
CA GLY A 437 7.22 0.29 13.13
C GLY A 437 7.95 -0.90 13.76
N GLN A 438 7.25 -1.76 14.51
CA GLN A 438 7.79 -3.00 15.07
C GLN A 438 6.86 -4.20 14.83
N THR A 439 7.46 -5.37 14.63
CA THR A 439 6.77 -6.67 14.68
C THR A 439 7.51 -7.63 15.62
N VAL A 440 6.76 -8.40 16.42
CA VAL A 440 7.35 -9.49 17.22
C VAL A 440 6.45 -10.72 17.13
N ILE A 441 7.04 -11.85 16.76
CA ILE A 441 6.35 -13.11 16.53
C ILE A 441 6.91 -14.19 17.47
N TRP A 442 6.01 -14.92 18.10
CA TRP A 442 6.32 -16.07 18.95
C TRP A 442 5.57 -17.28 18.40
N LYS A 443 6.30 -18.17 17.75
CA LYS A 443 5.72 -19.39 17.19
C LYS A 443 6.52 -20.59 17.67
N SER A 444 5.81 -21.57 18.23
CA SER A 444 6.46 -22.80 18.67
C SER A 444 7.03 -23.57 17.48
N TRP A 445 8.18 -24.21 17.69
CA TRP A 445 8.85 -25.00 16.65
C TRP A 445 7.93 -26.07 16.06
N GLU A 446 7.11 -26.70 16.88
CA GLU A 446 6.17 -27.75 16.50
C GLU A 446 5.11 -27.27 15.49
N ARG A 447 4.78 -25.96 15.48
CA ARG A 447 3.80 -25.38 14.55
C ARG A 447 4.35 -25.12 13.13
N TYR A 448 5.65 -25.29 12.93
CA TYR A 448 6.28 -25.19 11.60
C TYR A 448 6.28 -26.51 10.85
N TYR A 449 6.08 -27.63 11.53
CA TYR A 449 6.20 -28.97 10.96
C TYR A 449 4.90 -29.75 11.10
N GLN A 450 4.73 -30.77 10.27
CA GLN A 450 3.69 -31.78 10.46
C GLN A 450 4.00 -32.63 11.70
N SER A 451 3.09 -33.53 12.09
CA SER A 451 3.28 -34.36 13.29
C SER A 451 4.43 -35.37 13.20
N ASP A 452 5.02 -35.55 12.02
CA ASP A 452 6.28 -36.27 11.84
C ASP A 452 7.52 -35.50 12.35
N GLY A 453 7.37 -34.20 12.66
CA GLY A 453 8.40 -33.33 13.18
C GLY A 453 9.51 -32.95 12.19
N VAL A 454 9.34 -33.25 10.89
CA VAL A 454 10.37 -33.01 9.88
C VAL A 454 9.84 -32.45 8.58
N THR A 455 8.58 -32.71 8.23
CA THR A 455 7.96 -32.19 7.01
C THR A 455 7.45 -30.77 7.27
N PRO A 456 7.90 -29.74 6.53
CA PRO A 456 7.39 -28.38 6.64
C PRO A 456 5.86 -28.32 6.48
N LYS A 457 5.21 -27.54 7.34
CA LYS A 457 3.77 -27.30 7.34
C LYS A 457 3.42 -25.88 6.92
N SER A 458 4.05 -24.89 7.57
CA SER A 458 3.84 -23.47 7.28
C SER A 458 4.99 -22.64 7.80
N GLY A 459 5.45 -21.67 7.00
CA GLY A 459 6.41 -20.69 7.45
C GLY A 459 5.75 -19.58 8.26
N ILE A 460 6.34 -18.39 8.22
CA ILE A 460 5.83 -17.18 8.88
C ILE A 460 5.71 -16.00 7.93
N SER A 461 5.99 -16.13 6.63
CA SER A 461 5.99 -14.96 5.75
C SER A 461 4.64 -14.22 5.74
N ASN A 462 3.52 -14.95 5.80
CA ASN A 462 2.20 -14.33 5.95
C ASN A 462 2.04 -13.60 7.28
N ILE A 463 2.35 -14.28 8.38
CA ILE A 463 2.22 -13.68 9.73
C ILE A 463 3.11 -12.44 9.82
N GLN A 464 4.32 -12.51 9.29
CA GLN A 464 5.23 -11.37 9.24
C GLN A 464 4.67 -10.23 8.39
N LEU A 465 4.10 -10.52 7.22
CA LEU A 465 3.42 -9.51 6.40
C LEU A 465 2.25 -8.86 7.16
N HIS A 466 1.40 -9.65 7.80
CA HIS A 466 0.28 -9.18 8.63
C HIS A 466 0.76 -8.23 9.74
N GLU A 467 1.74 -8.64 10.53
CA GLU A 467 2.28 -7.78 11.59
C GLU A 467 3.01 -6.55 11.02
N THR A 468 3.67 -6.68 9.87
CA THR A 468 4.32 -5.57 9.17
C THR A 468 3.29 -4.56 8.69
N MET A 469 2.14 -5.00 8.23
CA MET A 469 1.01 -4.13 7.85
C MET A 469 0.46 -3.37 9.07
N HIS A 470 0.32 -4.01 10.23
CA HIS A 470 0.05 -3.28 11.49
C HIS A 470 1.15 -2.27 11.84
N ALA A 471 2.42 -2.64 11.65
CA ALA A 471 3.56 -1.78 11.95
C ALA A 471 3.57 -0.49 11.13
N ILE A 472 3.05 -0.52 9.89
CA ILE A 472 2.92 0.64 9.00
C ILE A 472 1.53 1.32 9.09
N GLY A 473 0.67 0.86 9.99
CA GLY A 473 -0.59 1.54 10.34
C GLY A 473 -1.86 0.97 9.70
N ILE A 474 -1.80 -0.18 9.02
CA ILE A 474 -2.99 -0.86 8.50
C ILE A 474 -3.63 -1.67 9.63
N GLY A 475 -4.94 -1.49 9.83
CA GLY A 475 -5.71 -2.24 10.81
C GLY A 475 -6.33 -3.51 10.23
N HIS A 476 -7.01 -4.28 11.08
CA HIS A 476 -7.73 -5.47 10.63
C HIS A 476 -8.90 -5.14 9.69
N THR A 477 -9.24 -6.10 8.82
CA THR A 477 -10.43 -6.10 7.96
C THR A 477 -11.72 -6.43 8.70
N TRP A 478 -11.65 -6.51 10.03
CA TRP A 478 -12.71 -6.92 10.92
C TRP A 478 -12.67 -6.13 12.22
N SER A 479 -13.75 -6.21 12.98
CA SER A 479 -13.81 -5.78 14.38
C SER A 479 -14.52 -6.83 15.20
N GLN A 480 -14.48 -6.70 16.53
CA GLN A 480 -15.21 -7.64 17.37
C GLN A 480 -16.71 -7.63 16.97
N TYR A 481 -17.25 -8.80 16.65
CA TYR A 481 -18.62 -9.03 16.12
C TYR A 481 -18.84 -8.62 14.66
N HIS A 482 -17.78 -8.25 13.93
CA HIS A 482 -17.82 -7.80 12.54
C HIS A 482 -16.70 -8.48 11.76
N TYR A 483 -16.92 -9.70 11.25
CA TYR A 483 -15.86 -10.54 10.68
C TYR A 483 -15.99 -10.83 9.18
N VAL A 484 -17.04 -10.33 8.53
CA VAL A 484 -17.33 -10.71 7.12
C VAL A 484 -16.29 -10.13 6.17
N GLY A 485 -15.68 -8.99 6.52
CA GLY A 485 -14.55 -8.42 5.78
C GLY A 485 -13.31 -9.33 5.69
N ASP A 486 -13.20 -10.37 6.53
CA ASP A 486 -12.13 -11.37 6.45
C ASP A 486 -12.25 -12.32 5.28
N PHE A 487 -13.41 -12.37 4.62
CA PHE A 487 -13.61 -13.13 3.39
C PHE A 487 -13.01 -12.40 2.18
N SER A 488 -11.76 -11.97 2.29
CA SER A 488 -11.03 -11.20 1.28
C SER A 488 -9.62 -11.74 1.11
N TYR A 489 -9.04 -11.52 -0.08
CA TYR A 489 -7.68 -11.89 -0.45
C TYR A 489 -6.63 -10.97 0.20
N SER A 490 -6.70 -10.82 1.53
CA SER A 490 -5.85 -9.94 2.33
C SER A 490 -5.14 -10.74 3.42
N PRO A 491 -3.89 -10.41 3.78
CA PRO A 491 -3.24 -11.00 4.95
C PRO A 491 -3.83 -10.44 6.25
N MET A 492 -4.63 -9.37 6.19
CA MET A 492 -5.17 -8.68 7.38
C MET A 492 -6.37 -9.40 8.03
N GLY A 493 -6.98 -10.37 7.34
CA GLY A 493 -8.00 -11.24 7.91
C GLY A 493 -7.41 -12.42 8.68
N TYR A 494 -8.13 -12.93 9.67
CA TYR A 494 -7.68 -14.09 10.46
C TYR A 494 -8.17 -15.44 9.92
N PHE A 495 -9.18 -15.44 9.06
CA PHE A 495 -9.80 -16.67 8.59
C PHE A 495 -8.96 -17.44 7.56
N THR A 496 -8.40 -16.72 6.58
CA THR A 496 -8.08 -17.31 5.27
C THR A 496 -6.59 -17.40 5.00
N MET A 497 -5.79 -16.63 5.76
CA MET A 497 -4.34 -16.58 5.64
C MET A 497 -3.90 -16.43 4.18
N HIS A 498 -4.55 -15.51 3.45
CA HIS A 498 -4.10 -15.19 2.11
C HIS A 498 -2.74 -14.54 2.13
N ASN A 499 -1.92 -14.97 1.18
CA ASN A 499 -0.51 -14.59 1.08
C ASN A 499 -0.29 -13.51 0.02
N GLY A 500 -1.35 -12.87 -0.46
CA GLY A 500 -1.25 -11.78 -1.42
C GLY A 500 -1.78 -10.50 -0.82
N THR A 501 -1.39 -9.38 -1.41
CA THR A 501 -1.86 -8.06 -1.04
C THR A 501 -3.17 -7.77 -1.77
N ALA A 502 -4.28 -7.56 -1.03
CA ALA A 502 -5.55 -7.25 -1.67
C ALA A 502 -5.47 -5.90 -2.39
N THR A 503 -6.26 -5.74 -3.45
CA THR A 503 -6.55 -4.43 -4.08
C THR A 503 -7.08 -3.43 -3.06
N PHE A 504 -7.89 -3.86 -2.08
CA PHE A 504 -8.35 -2.99 -0.98
C PHE A 504 -7.19 -2.41 -0.15
N ASP A 505 -6.23 -3.26 0.21
CA ASP A 505 -5.04 -2.85 0.95
C ASP A 505 -4.18 -1.89 0.10
N GLN A 506 -3.97 -2.23 -1.17
CA GLN A 506 -3.22 -1.41 -2.14
C GLN A 506 -3.87 -0.03 -2.32
N ASN A 507 -5.17 0.01 -2.58
CA ASN A 507 -5.90 1.26 -2.78
C ASN A 507 -5.78 2.14 -1.55
N TRP A 508 -5.97 1.60 -0.35
CA TRP A 508 -5.84 2.38 0.88
C TRP A 508 -4.47 3.04 1.01
N VAL A 509 -3.40 2.25 0.88
CA VAL A 509 -2.05 2.77 1.12
C VAL A 509 -1.59 3.71 0.01
N GLN A 510 -1.91 3.39 -1.25
CA GLN A 510 -1.49 4.18 -2.40
C GLN A 510 -2.28 5.47 -2.50
N SER A 511 -3.60 5.44 -2.27
CA SER A 511 -4.45 6.64 -2.33
C SER A 511 -4.06 7.65 -1.25
N THR A 512 -3.86 7.19 0.00
CA THR A 512 -3.51 8.09 1.12
C THR A 512 -2.08 8.63 1.05
N TYR A 513 -1.16 7.86 0.44
CA TYR A 513 0.19 8.34 0.11
C TYR A 513 0.13 9.47 -0.94
N LEU A 514 -0.62 9.25 -2.03
CA LEU A 514 -0.74 10.21 -3.13
C LEU A 514 -1.52 11.47 -2.74
N ASP A 515 -2.54 11.35 -1.88
CA ASP A 515 -3.21 12.53 -1.31
C ASP A 515 -2.23 13.39 -0.51
N GLN A 516 -1.32 12.80 0.27
CA GLN A 516 -0.30 13.56 0.99
C GLN A 516 0.73 14.20 0.08
N MET A 517 1.13 13.51 -0.98
CA MET A 517 2.02 14.04 -2.00
C MET A 517 1.38 15.23 -2.73
N GLU A 518 0.13 15.10 -3.17
CA GLU A 518 -0.63 16.18 -3.82
C GLU A 518 -0.78 17.38 -2.88
N ALA A 519 -1.12 17.13 -1.61
CA ALA A 519 -1.25 18.18 -0.60
C ALA A 519 0.03 19.00 -0.46
N GLU A 520 1.19 18.34 -0.40
CA GLU A 520 2.50 19.01 -0.31
C GLU A 520 2.83 19.79 -1.59
N ILE A 521 2.60 19.20 -2.76
CA ILE A 521 2.86 19.83 -4.06
C ILE A 521 1.98 21.05 -4.29
N VAL A 522 0.70 20.99 -3.92
CA VAL A 522 -0.23 22.12 -4.06
C VAL A 522 0.18 23.27 -3.14
N LEU A 523 0.56 22.98 -1.89
CA LEU A 523 1.05 24.02 -0.96
C LEU A 523 2.33 24.68 -1.50
N ASP A 524 3.28 23.89 -1.99
CA ASP A 524 4.50 24.42 -2.62
C ASP A 524 4.16 25.26 -3.85
N PHE A 525 3.23 24.80 -4.70
CA PHE A 525 2.81 25.54 -5.87
C PHE A 525 2.15 26.87 -5.49
N GLU A 526 1.25 26.89 -4.52
CA GLU A 526 0.63 28.11 -4.00
C GLU A 526 1.67 29.12 -3.48
N GLU A 527 2.66 28.64 -2.71
CA GLU A 527 3.74 29.48 -2.17
C GLU A 527 4.59 30.08 -3.30
N TYR A 528 5.05 29.27 -4.26
CA TYR A 528 5.98 29.74 -5.29
C TYR A 528 5.31 30.43 -6.47
N SER A 529 4.01 30.20 -6.70
CA SER A 529 3.22 30.91 -7.69
C SER A 529 2.75 32.28 -7.21
N GLU A 530 2.82 32.55 -5.90
CA GLU A 530 2.43 33.84 -5.35
C GLU A 530 3.23 34.99 -6.02
N GLY A 531 2.47 35.94 -6.56
CA GLY A 531 3.00 37.11 -7.24
C GLY A 531 3.53 36.87 -8.64
N ILE A 532 3.37 35.67 -9.22
CA ILE A 532 3.60 35.47 -10.65
C ILE A 532 2.46 36.13 -11.44
N LEU A 533 2.79 37.16 -12.21
CA LEU A 533 1.86 37.88 -13.06
C LEU A 533 2.00 37.42 -14.52
N ASN A 534 0.96 37.64 -15.34
CA ASN A 534 0.99 37.24 -16.75
C ASN A 534 1.98 38.05 -17.62
N ASP A 535 2.69 39.03 -17.03
CA ASP A 535 3.79 39.78 -17.62
C ASP A 535 5.18 39.37 -17.11
N ASP A 536 5.27 38.32 -16.29
CA ASP A 536 6.54 37.68 -15.96
C ASP A 536 7.20 37.01 -17.17
N LEU A 537 8.44 36.56 -16.98
CA LEU A 537 9.23 35.92 -18.03
C LEU A 537 8.47 34.72 -18.65
N PRO A 538 8.46 34.57 -19.99
CA PRO A 538 7.73 33.50 -20.66
C PRO A 538 8.01 32.09 -20.12
N LYS A 539 9.27 31.80 -19.75
CA LYS A 539 9.68 30.51 -19.15
C LYS A 539 9.07 30.27 -17.76
N VAL A 540 8.84 31.32 -16.97
CA VAL A 540 8.18 31.22 -15.66
C VAL A 540 6.69 30.92 -15.85
N ILE A 541 6.04 31.58 -16.81
CA ILE A 541 4.65 31.33 -17.18
C ILE A 541 4.49 29.90 -17.72
N GLU A 542 5.39 29.47 -18.61
CA GLU A 542 5.41 28.09 -19.12
C GLU A 542 5.54 27.07 -17.98
N ALA A 543 6.49 27.27 -17.06
CA ALA A 543 6.66 26.37 -15.93
C ALA A 543 5.41 26.31 -15.05
N ARG A 544 4.76 27.46 -14.75
CA ARG A 544 3.49 27.51 -14.01
C ARG A 544 2.39 26.71 -14.72
N ASP A 545 2.18 26.97 -16.01
CA ASP A 545 1.14 26.30 -16.79
C ASP A 545 1.38 24.78 -16.88
N ARG A 546 2.66 24.34 -16.87
CA ARG A 546 3.05 22.93 -16.80
C ARG A 546 2.76 22.29 -15.44
N VAL A 547 2.98 23.01 -14.33
CA VAL A 547 2.58 22.54 -12.99
C VAL A 547 1.07 22.33 -12.93
N GLU A 548 0.28 23.31 -13.37
CA GLU A 548 -1.19 23.23 -13.38
C GLU A 548 -1.68 22.03 -14.21
N ALA A 549 -1.10 21.84 -15.40
CA ALA A 549 -1.43 20.71 -16.26
C ALA A 549 -1.08 19.35 -15.62
N ALA A 550 0.08 19.25 -14.96
CA ALA A 550 0.53 18.02 -14.30
C ALA A 550 -0.34 17.68 -13.08
N ILE A 551 -0.73 18.67 -12.26
CA ILE A 551 -1.66 18.47 -11.12
C ILE A 551 -3.03 18.03 -11.63
N ALA A 552 -3.57 18.68 -12.68
CA ALA A 552 -4.85 18.29 -13.25
C ALA A 552 -4.84 16.86 -13.82
N ASN A 553 -3.74 16.48 -14.49
CA ASN A 553 -3.54 15.11 -14.96
C ASN A 553 -3.45 14.10 -13.81
N ALA A 554 -2.72 14.44 -12.73
CA ALA A 554 -2.63 13.59 -11.54
C ALA A 554 -4.01 13.33 -10.92
N GLN A 555 -4.86 14.35 -10.84
CA GLN A 555 -6.23 14.22 -10.33
C GLN A 555 -7.10 13.34 -11.23
N GLU A 556 -6.97 13.45 -12.56
CA GLU A 556 -7.66 12.56 -13.50
C GLU A 556 -7.21 11.09 -13.34
N LEU A 557 -5.91 10.86 -13.17
CA LEU A 557 -5.34 9.51 -12.99
C LEU A 557 -5.72 8.91 -11.63
N TYR A 558 -5.71 9.72 -10.56
CA TYR A 558 -6.22 9.33 -9.25
C TYR A 558 -7.67 8.88 -9.34
N ASN A 559 -8.51 9.66 -10.03
CA ASN A 559 -9.93 9.34 -10.19
C ASN A 559 -10.18 8.08 -11.03
N LYS A 560 -9.17 7.54 -11.71
CA LYS A 560 -9.22 6.24 -12.42
C LYS A 560 -8.52 5.11 -11.65
N MET A 561 -8.06 5.40 -10.43
CA MET A 561 -7.23 4.51 -9.61
C MET A 561 -5.94 4.07 -10.32
N ASP A 562 -5.43 4.89 -11.25
CA ASP A 562 -4.10 4.72 -11.86
C ASP A 562 -3.06 5.35 -10.94
N TRP A 563 -2.70 4.61 -9.89
CA TRP A 563 -1.84 5.09 -8.82
C TRP A 563 -0.42 5.40 -9.31
N ILE A 564 0.14 4.59 -10.22
CA ILE A 564 1.45 4.84 -10.85
C ILE A 564 1.41 6.09 -11.71
N GLY A 565 0.44 6.21 -12.61
CA GLY A 565 0.30 7.40 -13.45
C GLY A 565 0.11 8.67 -12.62
N CYS A 566 -0.67 8.59 -11.53
CA CYS A 566 -0.85 9.70 -10.59
C CYS A 566 0.47 10.11 -9.92
N TYR A 567 1.25 9.14 -9.41
CA TYR A 567 2.57 9.39 -8.84
C TYR A 567 3.52 10.08 -9.81
N ASP A 568 3.58 9.59 -11.05
CA ASP A 568 4.44 10.14 -12.10
C ASP A 568 4.05 11.58 -12.44
N ALA A 569 2.75 11.85 -12.56
CA ALA A 569 2.23 13.20 -12.82
C ALA A 569 2.50 14.17 -11.67
N LEU A 570 2.35 13.73 -10.40
CA LEU A 570 2.73 14.52 -9.23
C LEU A 570 4.24 14.76 -9.16
N SER A 571 5.05 13.75 -9.48
CA SER A 571 6.51 13.88 -9.57
C SER A 571 6.93 14.89 -10.65
N GLU A 572 6.25 14.87 -11.80
CA GLU A 572 6.41 15.87 -12.85
C GLU A 572 6.05 17.28 -12.35
N ALA A 573 4.91 17.43 -11.65
CA ALA A 573 4.51 18.71 -11.06
C ALA A 573 5.58 19.26 -10.10
N ALA A 574 6.11 18.42 -9.20
CA ALA A 574 7.19 18.80 -8.29
C ALA A 574 8.45 19.27 -9.04
N ASN A 575 8.83 18.59 -10.12
CA ASN A 575 9.95 19.00 -10.97
C ASN A 575 9.69 20.34 -11.67
N TRP A 576 8.47 20.59 -12.16
CA TRP A 576 8.11 21.88 -12.76
C TRP A 576 8.02 23.01 -11.74
N ILE A 577 7.61 22.75 -10.50
CA ILE A 577 7.67 23.74 -9.40
C ILE A 577 9.13 24.15 -9.17
N LYS A 578 10.05 23.17 -9.13
CA LYS A 578 11.49 23.45 -9.01
C LYS A 578 11.98 24.34 -10.16
N ARG A 579 11.62 24.02 -11.41
CA ARG A 579 11.96 24.86 -12.58
C ARG A 579 11.35 26.25 -12.48
N MET A 580 10.08 26.37 -12.11
CA MET A 580 9.38 27.64 -11.92
C MET A 580 10.11 28.52 -10.91
N ARG A 581 10.49 27.96 -9.75
CA ARG A 581 11.22 28.66 -8.69
C ARG A 581 12.56 29.19 -9.20
N TYR A 582 13.35 28.35 -9.86
CA TYR A 582 14.66 28.76 -10.35
C TYR A 582 14.58 29.71 -11.54
N ALA A 583 13.64 29.51 -12.46
CA ALA A 583 13.43 30.38 -13.62
C ALA A 583 13.07 31.82 -13.24
N ARG A 584 12.57 32.08 -12.02
CA ARG A 584 12.35 33.43 -11.48
C ARG A 584 13.65 34.12 -11.06
N ILE A 585 14.61 33.38 -10.50
CA ILE A 585 15.83 33.94 -9.91
C ILE A 585 17.05 33.84 -10.82
N ASP A 586 17.07 32.87 -11.72
CA ASP A 586 18.19 32.56 -12.59
C ASP A 586 17.90 32.89 -14.06
N GLN A 587 18.66 33.83 -14.60
CA GLN A 587 18.57 34.27 -16.00
C GLN A 587 19.87 34.04 -16.77
N THR A 588 20.83 33.35 -16.15
CA THR A 588 22.15 33.14 -16.71
C THR A 588 22.27 31.70 -17.19
N PRO A 589 22.61 31.46 -18.47
CA PRO A 589 22.91 30.11 -18.93
C PRO A 589 24.03 29.45 -18.12
N PRO A 590 24.00 28.11 -17.99
CA PRO A 590 25.10 27.36 -17.40
C PRO A 590 26.40 27.57 -18.19
N ILE A 591 27.53 27.31 -17.56
CA ILE A 591 28.85 27.41 -18.20
C ILE A 591 29.31 26.01 -18.58
N ILE A 592 29.65 25.82 -19.86
CA ILE A 592 30.35 24.62 -20.32
C ILE A 592 31.84 24.91 -20.20
N ASP A 593 32.48 24.30 -19.21
CA ASP A 593 33.87 24.54 -18.87
C ASP A 593 34.82 23.80 -19.82
N ASP A 594 34.50 22.54 -20.13
CA ASP A 594 35.20 21.72 -21.12
C ASP A 594 34.28 20.60 -21.65
N TRP A 595 34.60 20.05 -22.82
CA TRP A 595 33.92 18.88 -23.36
C TRP A 595 34.76 18.17 -24.44
N GLY A 596 34.56 16.86 -24.58
CA GLY A 596 35.38 16.06 -25.49
C GLY A 596 34.80 14.71 -25.82
N THR A 597 35.61 13.90 -26.51
CA THR A 597 35.28 12.53 -26.88
C THR A 597 36.37 11.59 -26.37
N ASP A 598 36.00 10.37 -26.01
CA ASP A 598 36.93 9.27 -25.70
C ASP A 598 36.56 8.03 -26.56
N PRO A 599 37.43 7.60 -27.49
CA PRO A 599 38.73 8.18 -27.84
C PRO A 599 38.62 9.54 -28.55
N VAL A 600 39.69 10.35 -28.44
CA VAL A 600 39.78 11.68 -29.10
C VAL A 600 39.68 11.59 -30.62
N ASN A 601 40.13 10.48 -31.21
CA ASN A 601 40.01 10.19 -32.64
C ASN A 601 39.00 9.04 -32.81
N ILE A 602 37.84 9.36 -33.39
CA ILE A 602 36.75 8.42 -33.57
C ILE A 602 36.92 7.72 -34.92
N ASP A 603 36.91 6.39 -34.93
CA ASP A 603 37.12 5.54 -36.10
C ASP A 603 35.85 4.77 -36.52
N LEU A 604 34.68 5.37 -36.29
CA LEU A 604 33.37 4.75 -36.49
C LEU A 604 33.15 3.50 -35.61
N GLN A 605 33.69 3.51 -34.40
CA GLN A 605 33.30 2.61 -33.31
C GLN A 605 32.52 3.39 -32.24
N ASP A 606 31.97 2.68 -31.26
CA ASP A 606 31.31 3.29 -30.10
C ASP A 606 32.31 4.20 -29.38
N PHE A 607 31.86 5.39 -28.99
CA PHE A 607 32.70 6.38 -28.33
C PHE A 607 31.89 7.10 -27.25
N ASP A 608 32.59 7.56 -26.22
CA ASP A 608 31.98 8.34 -25.17
C ASP A 608 32.16 9.83 -25.46
N VAL A 609 31.14 10.62 -25.10
CA VAL A 609 31.21 12.08 -25.09
C VAL A 609 31.07 12.53 -23.66
N TRP A 610 32.03 13.31 -23.17
CA TRP A 610 32.02 13.87 -21.83
C TRP A 610 31.91 15.39 -21.87
N VAL A 611 31.24 15.97 -20.87
CA VAL A 611 30.97 17.40 -20.73
C VAL A 611 31.18 17.79 -19.27
N GLU A 612 32.03 18.79 -19.02
CA GLU A 612 32.15 19.45 -17.73
C GLU A 612 31.35 20.75 -17.79
N ALA A 613 30.34 20.88 -16.92
CA ALA A 613 29.50 22.04 -16.88
C ALA A 613 29.20 22.46 -15.44
N THR A 614 29.15 23.77 -15.22
CA THR A 614 28.85 24.36 -13.93
C THR A 614 27.72 25.35 -14.04
N ASP A 615 26.88 25.39 -13.00
CA ASP A 615 26.00 26.53 -12.75
C ASP A 615 26.03 26.87 -11.26
N THR A 616 26.05 28.17 -10.97
CA THR A 616 26.24 28.67 -9.60
C THR A 616 24.96 29.14 -8.93
N THR A 617 23.83 29.16 -9.66
CA THR A 617 22.57 29.73 -9.18
C THR A 617 21.48 28.68 -9.00
N SER A 618 21.14 27.96 -10.07
CA SER A 618 20.10 26.93 -10.09
C SER A 618 20.64 25.50 -10.18
N GLY A 619 21.90 25.34 -10.56
CA GLY A 619 22.54 24.06 -10.80
C GLY A 619 22.12 23.45 -12.14
N ILE A 620 22.86 22.44 -12.58
CA ILE A 620 22.57 21.74 -13.84
C ILE A 620 21.36 20.82 -13.66
N GLU A 621 20.40 20.92 -14.58
CA GLU A 621 19.25 20.02 -14.67
C GLU A 621 19.64 18.76 -15.44
N ASN A 622 20.11 18.92 -16.67
CA ASN A 622 20.57 17.82 -17.49
C ASN A 622 21.59 18.26 -18.55
N VAL A 623 22.30 17.27 -19.09
CA VAL A 623 23.21 17.43 -20.22
C VAL A 623 22.83 16.44 -21.30
N THR A 624 22.62 16.93 -22.51
CA THR A 624 22.25 16.12 -23.68
C THR A 624 23.30 16.29 -24.76
N ILE A 625 23.75 15.17 -25.33
CA ILE A 625 24.54 15.16 -26.55
C ILE A 625 23.60 15.01 -27.73
N VAL A 626 23.67 15.98 -28.63
CA VAL A 626 22.97 15.94 -29.91
C VAL A 626 23.97 15.47 -30.96
N VAL A 627 23.62 14.39 -31.63
CA VAL A 627 24.40 13.78 -32.71
C VAL A 627 23.64 13.98 -34.02
N LEU A 628 24.31 14.51 -35.02
CA LEU A 628 23.77 14.74 -36.36
C LEU A 628 24.45 13.81 -37.36
N THR A 629 23.68 12.91 -37.96
CA THR A 629 24.12 11.92 -38.95
C THR A 629 23.33 12.09 -40.24
N ASP A 630 23.99 12.51 -41.32
CA ASP A 630 23.35 12.68 -42.63
C ASP A 630 22.04 13.50 -42.61
N ASN A 631 21.99 14.49 -41.69
CA ASN A 631 20.86 15.37 -41.39
C ASN A 631 19.73 14.76 -40.53
N GLU A 632 19.94 13.59 -39.93
CA GLU A 632 19.10 13.02 -38.88
C GLU A 632 19.68 13.36 -37.50
N GLU A 633 18.81 13.79 -36.58
CA GLU A 633 19.19 14.20 -35.23
C GLU A 633 18.89 13.07 -34.23
N HIS A 634 19.91 12.68 -33.47
CA HIS A 634 19.82 11.73 -32.36
C HIS A 634 20.21 12.43 -31.06
N ARG A 635 19.54 12.11 -29.95
CA ARG A 635 19.77 12.73 -28.65
C ARG A 635 20.12 11.67 -27.62
N TYR A 636 21.18 11.91 -26.86
CA TYR A 636 21.68 11.02 -25.82
C TYR A 636 21.80 11.80 -24.51
N LEU A 637 21.07 11.37 -23.48
CA LEU A 637 21.15 11.95 -22.15
C LEU A 637 22.45 11.49 -21.48
N CYS A 638 23.20 12.41 -20.87
CA CYS A 638 24.41 12.07 -20.15
C CYS A 638 24.13 11.63 -18.71
N GLU A 639 24.95 10.71 -18.21
CA GLU A 639 25.05 10.33 -16.81
C GLU A 639 26.19 11.12 -16.12
N LEU A 640 26.01 11.48 -14.86
CA LEU A 640 27.04 12.18 -14.09
C LEU A 640 28.04 11.16 -13.50
N HIS A 641 29.31 11.27 -13.89
CA HIS A 641 30.42 10.48 -13.34
C HIS A 641 31.50 11.39 -12.76
N GLY A 642 31.55 11.49 -11.44
CA GLY A 642 32.43 12.44 -10.76
C GLY A 642 31.98 13.88 -11.06
N ASP A 643 32.84 14.65 -11.72
CA ASP A 643 32.58 16.06 -12.07
C ASP A 643 32.17 16.23 -13.56
N SER A 644 32.03 15.13 -14.32
CA SER A 644 31.74 15.17 -15.76
C SER A 644 30.48 14.39 -16.13
N TYR A 645 29.71 14.90 -17.07
CA TYR A 645 28.54 14.28 -17.67
C TYR A 645 28.95 13.48 -18.90
N THR A 646 28.67 12.18 -18.96
CA THR A 646 29.10 11.30 -20.05
C THR A 646 27.93 10.60 -20.72
N ALA A 647 27.95 10.49 -22.05
CA ALA A 647 27.03 9.66 -22.82
C ALA A 647 27.81 8.76 -23.78
N SER A 648 27.46 7.47 -23.81
CA SER A 648 27.98 6.53 -24.80
C SER A 648 27.20 6.63 -26.10
N ILE A 649 27.91 6.96 -27.18
CA ILE A 649 27.33 7.14 -28.50
C ILE A 649 27.60 5.87 -29.32
N PRO A 650 26.55 5.21 -29.84
CA PRO A 650 26.70 4.01 -30.64
C PRO A 650 27.32 4.35 -32.01
N THR A 651 27.88 3.32 -32.63
CA THR A 651 28.42 3.38 -33.98
C THR A 651 27.35 3.69 -35.03
N PHE A 652 27.68 4.57 -35.98
CA PHE A 652 26.87 4.84 -37.18
C PHE A 652 27.62 4.36 -38.44
N PRO A 653 27.55 3.06 -38.77
CA PRO A 653 28.42 2.45 -39.79
C PRO A 653 28.11 2.92 -41.22
N ASP A 654 26.87 3.36 -41.46
CA ASP A 654 26.39 3.83 -42.76
C ASP A 654 26.39 5.37 -42.90
N ALA A 655 26.80 6.11 -41.85
CA ALA A 655 26.75 7.56 -41.88
C ALA A 655 27.87 8.15 -42.76
N GLU A 656 27.50 8.98 -43.73
CA GLU A 656 28.45 9.72 -44.57
C GLU A 656 29.02 10.95 -43.86
N SER A 657 28.33 11.41 -42.82
CA SER A 657 28.69 12.56 -41.99
C SER A 657 28.27 12.39 -40.54
N LEU A 658 29.07 12.92 -39.61
CA LEU A 658 28.82 12.89 -38.17
C LEU A 658 29.29 14.19 -37.53
N ALA A 659 28.37 14.90 -36.88
CA ALA A 659 28.68 16.02 -35.99
C ALA A 659 28.03 15.84 -34.63
N ILE A 660 28.65 16.39 -33.60
CA ILE A 660 28.12 16.36 -32.24
C ILE A 660 28.09 17.76 -31.64
N GLN A 661 27.16 17.97 -30.71
CA GLN A 661 27.01 19.20 -29.94
C GLN A 661 26.54 18.83 -28.53
N ALA A 662 27.07 19.52 -27.53
CA ALA A 662 26.61 19.41 -26.15
C ALA A 662 25.59 20.52 -25.87
N VAL A 663 24.48 20.14 -25.25
CA VAL A 663 23.42 21.04 -24.79
C VAL A 663 23.26 20.84 -23.30
N VAL A 664 23.46 21.91 -22.54
CA VAL A 664 23.38 21.90 -21.08
C VAL A 664 22.20 22.77 -20.64
N TYR A 665 21.33 22.20 -19.83
CA TYR A 665 20.17 22.89 -19.25
C TYR A 665 20.39 23.06 -17.75
N ASP A 666 20.08 24.25 -17.23
CA ASP A 666 20.00 24.49 -15.80
C ASP A 666 18.55 24.39 -15.30
N TRP A 667 18.35 24.33 -13.98
CA TRP A 667 16.99 24.32 -13.41
C TRP A 667 16.26 25.66 -13.62
N GLY A 668 16.97 26.74 -13.93
CA GLY A 668 16.44 28.03 -14.35
C GLY A 668 15.84 28.04 -15.75
N MET A 669 15.84 26.90 -16.46
CA MET A 669 15.43 26.74 -17.86
C MET A 669 16.25 27.59 -18.82
N ASN A 670 17.50 27.92 -18.48
CA ASN A 670 18.46 28.49 -19.41
C ASN A 670 19.26 27.36 -20.06
N THR A 671 19.80 27.66 -21.25
CA THR A 671 20.50 26.66 -22.06
C THR A 671 21.84 27.19 -22.51
N ALA A 672 22.88 26.38 -22.36
CA ALA A 672 24.17 26.58 -22.98
C ALA A 672 24.42 25.52 -24.04
N VAL A 673 25.00 25.92 -25.16
CA VAL A 673 25.18 25.06 -26.33
C VAL A 673 26.59 25.25 -26.86
N THR A 674 27.30 24.15 -27.14
CA THR A 674 28.62 24.22 -27.78
C THR A 674 28.49 24.45 -29.29
N ASP A 675 29.57 24.84 -29.96
CA ASP A 675 29.59 24.76 -31.43
C ASP A 675 29.57 23.29 -31.87
N TRP A 676 28.96 23.02 -33.03
CA TRP A 676 29.01 21.71 -33.64
C TRP A 676 30.47 21.28 -33.91
N ARG A 677 30.85 20.13 -33.36
CA ARG A 677 32.13 19.48 -33.66
C ARG A 677 31.90 18.40 -34.71
N VAL A 678 32.34 18.67 -35.93
CA VAL A 678 32.33 17.68 -37.01
C VAL A 678 33.42 16.66 -36.73
N LEU A 679 33.01 15.40 -36.59
CA LEU A 679 33.91 14.28 -36.32
C LEU A 679 34.33 13.60 -37.63
N TYR A 680 33.41 13.50 -38.58
CA TYR A 680 33.65 12.93 -39.91
C TYR A 680 32.68 13.52 -40.96
N GLY A 681 33.13 13.57 -42.22
CA GLY A 681 32.35 14.08 -43.34
C GLY A 681 32.13 15.60 -43.35
N THR A 682 31.13 16.05 -44.10
CA THR A 682 30.66 17.45 -44.14
C THR A 682 29.13 17.46 -43.96
N PRO A 683 28.64 17.34 -42.72
CA PRO A 683 27.21 17.46 -42.47
C PRO A 683 26.73 18.88 -42.79
N ASP A 684 25.51 19.02 -43.30
CA ASP A 684 24.83 20.32 -43.43
C ASP A 684 24.36 20.74 -42.03
N VAL A 685 25.32 21.17 -41.20
CA VAL A 685 25.04 21.65 -39.84
C VAL A 685 24.12 22.87 -39.93
N PRO A 686 22.95 22.85 -39.26
CA PRO A 686 22.06 24.00 -39.23
C PRO A 686 22.84 25.22 -38.75
N ASN A 687 22.84 26.32 -39.53
CA ASN A 687 23.40 27.58 -39.06
C ASN A 687 22.71 27.94 -37.74
N SER A 688 23.48 28.00 -36.65
CA SER A 688 23.00 28.12 -35.25
C SER A 688 22.09 29.34 -35.01
N LEU A 689 22.12 30.34 -35.89
CA LEU A 689 21.23 31.50 -35.84
C LEU A 689 19.81 31.25 -36.39
N ILE A 690 19.60 30.25 -37.24
CA ILE A 690 18.30 29.94 -37.86
C ILE A 690 17.52 28.91 -37.04
N GLY A 691 18.20 27.91 -36.46
CA GLY A 691 17.58 26.91 -35.58
C GLY A 691 17.01 27.50 -34.29
N MET A 692 17.68 28.46 -33.65
CA MET A 692 17.12 29.19 -32.49
C MET A 692 15.87 30.00 -32.87
N VAL A 693 15.80 30.54 -34.10
CA VAL A 693 14.63 31.29 -34.57
C VAL A 693 13.48 30.36 -34.92
N GLU A 694 13.73 29.16 -35.46
CA GLU A 694 12.70 28.16 -35.71
C GLU A 694 12.15 27.53 -34.43
N ILE A 695 12.98 27.26 -33.41
CA ILE A 695 12.50 26.79 -32.09
C ILE A 695 11.62 27.86 -31.41
N VAL A 696 12.01 29.14 -31.48
CA VAL A 696 11.17 30.25 -30.98
C VAL A 696 9.89 30.42 -31.80
N LEU A 697 9.93 30.24 -33.12
CA LEU A 697 8.75 30.35 -33.99
C LEU A 697 7.78 29.16 -33.86
N ILE A 698 8.29 27.94 -33.64
CA ILE A 698 7.47 26.75 -33.36
C ILE A 698 6.84 26.89 -31.97
N GLY A 699 7.57 27.37 -30.96
CA GLY A 699 7.02 27.69 -29.64
C GLY A 699 5.90 28.73 -29.70
N LEU A 700 6.09 29.81 -30.46
CA LEU A 700 5.04 30.82 -30.71
C LEU A 700 3.86 30.27 -31.52
N GLY A 701 4.12 29.34 -32.45
CA GLY A 701 3.09 28.67 -33.25
C GLY A 701 2.22 27.72 -32.41
N VAL A 702 2.82 26.93 -31.53
CA VAL A 702 2.11 26.03 -30.60
C VAL A 702 1.32 26.85 -29.58
N ALA A 703 1.90 27.91 -28.99
CA ALA A 703 1.17 28.83 -28.13
C ALA A 703 -0.01 29.50 -28.85
N GLY A 704 0.16 29.89 -30.12
CA GLY A 704 -0.90 30.43 -30.95
C GLY A 704 -2.03 29.43 -31.22
N ILE A 705 -1.70 28.16 -31.48
CA ILE A 705 -2.69 27.09 -31.69
C ILE A 705 -3.42 26.78 -30.38
N SER A 706 -2.72 26.68 -29.25
CA SER A 706 -3.33 26.48 -27.93
C SER A 706 -4.27 27.62 -27.55
N ILE A 707 -3.90 28.88 -27.84
CA ILE A 707 -4.79 30.03 -27.63
C ILE A 707 -6.03 29.95 -28.54
N VAL A 708 -5.88 29.54 -29.80
CA VAL A 708 -7.02 29.39 -30.73
C VAL A 708 -7.94 28.24 -30.32
N VAL A 709 -7.38 27.12 -29.86
CA VAL A 709 -8.13 25.97 -29.33
C VAL A 709 -8.87 26.34 -28.05
N SER A 710 -8.21 27.02 -27.10
CA SER A 710 -8.85 27.51 -25.87
C SER A 710 -9.94 28.54 -26.14
N ILE A 711 -9.74 29.47 -27.08
CA ILE A 711 -10.80 30.42 -27.51
C ILE A 711 -11.96 29.68 -28.18
N TYR A 712 -11.68 28.64 -28.98
CA TYR A 712 -12.70 27.83 -29.63
C TYR A 712 -13.55 27.06 -28.60
N PHE A 713 -12.93 26.43 -27.60
CA PHE A 713 -13.64 25.73 -26.51
C PHE A 713 -14.45 26.69 -25.63
N VAL A 714 -13.90 27.87 -25.29
CA VAL A 714 -14.63 28.90 -24.50
C VAL A 714 -15.83 29.46 -25.26
N LYS A 715 -15.78 29.56 -26.61
CA LYS A 715 -16.92 29.98 -27.43
C LYS A 715 -17.96 28.87 -27.61
N LYS A 716 -17.54 27.60 -27.68
CA LYS A 716 -18.45 26.46 -27.82
C LYS A 716 -19.26 26.20 -26.54
N ASN A 717 -18.72 26.52 -25.37
CA ASN A 717 -19.41 26.39 -24.08
C ASN A 717 -20.27 27.60 -23.69
N LYS A 718 -20.45 28.59 -24.58
CA LYS A 718 -21.30 29.78 -24.38
C LYS A 718 -22.42 29.93 -25.41
N LEU A 719 -22.70 28.88 -26.18
CA LEU A 719 -23.89 28.68 -27.02
C LEU A 719 -24.52 27.35 -26.62
#